data_AF-A0A4P2QR98-F1
#
_entry.id   AF-A0A4P2QR98-F1
#
_cell.length_a   1.000
_cell.length_b   1.000
_cell.length_c   1.000
_cell.angle_alpha   90.00
_cell.angle_beta   90.00
_cell.angle_gamma   90.00
#
_symmetry.space_group_name_H-M   'P 1'
#
loop_
_entity.id
_entity.type
_entity.pdbx_description
1 polymer ?
#
loop_
_entity_poly.entity_id
_entity_poly.type
_entity_poly.pdbx_seq_one_letter_code
_entity_poly.pdbx_strand_id
1 'polypeptide(L)'
;MNRSQAPRPRGQNDPARSHGSGNVRTGGARKPQPAPDAGRSAGGAARSSLVSSALGFIAAAAFAGTAAWASGCQGEAPPGPSTEGKSPPERTSSLPRPSPTSSARAIASADAPKEAPSAAPSAAPEPPAPDKPYTGPLLGSIVPQAAVYPTMEFSKQRLGYIRLGSKVPVDPKPIKGGSCAKGWYRLLDGGYVCGRSATTDLSNPQVRLGITAPNLDDVLPYKYAFNTTHGTPLYRSVPSKDEMARYEPYLESSKRKKREEERQRAEELYEETEKEVAAAAAAAAARPSASPPEATPVAAVTTEASAAEDKAAAVAAAASLGIVAPAPVEEEPEKPWWENVDDKGKPRNVTLADLDKDADATVAKRMVKGFFVAVDKTFGWNGRTWYKTTAGLVAPSDRMYIIKPPSSQGIDFPEGAKSVGFILAKTASKYQFDAEMKSVSVAGSLERFAAFGLTGDVHKHKSVVYRKTTEGWWMKGADGTYTELGTPPQDLAPGEKWIDVNLSRKTLVAVEGDRPVFAALVSPGRRSKEKKKDHPTLTGVFRIREKHIATTMDGDGTVAGDLPYSIEDVPFVAYYDGSYALHGAFWHSNFGREMSHGCVNLSPLDAKKVFFWSEPRLPRGWHGVWSTPENRGTLISIHE
;
A
#
# COMPACT_ATOMS: atom_id res chain seq x y z
N MET A 1 -16.30 -86.81 25.60
CA MET A 1 -16.19 -85.58 26.42
C MET A 1 -16.70 -84.44 25.53
N ASN A 2 -18.00 -84.11 25.53
CA ASN A 2 -18.75 -83.23 26.46
C ASN A 2 -18.19 -81.79 26.50
N ARG A 3 -18.95 -80.68 26.38
CA ARG A 3 -20.38 -80.34 26.14
C ARG A 3 -20.45 -78.82 25.78
N SER A 4 -21.47 -78.18 25.19
CA SER A 4 -22.77 -78.59 24.59
C SER A 4 -23.34 -77.49 23.64
N GLN A 5 -24.21 -77.89 22.70
CA GLN A 5 -25.44 -77.23 22.19
C GLN A 5 -25.57 -75.70 21.94
N ALA A 6 -25.87 -75.35 20.68
CA ALA A 6 -27.05 -74.61 20.14
C ALA A 6 -28.04 -73.90 21.12
N PRO A 7 -28.71 -72.77 20.75
CA PRO A 7 -29.46 -72.66 19.48
C PRO A 7 -29.58 -71.28 18.76
N ARG A 8 -30.10 -71.33 17.51
CA ARG A 8 -30.81 -70.24 16.78
C ARG A 8 -32.32 -70.56 16.75
N PRO A 9 -33.22 -69.55 16.75
CA PRO A 9 -33.96 -69.11 15.53
C PRO A 9 -34.20 -67.57 15.55
N ARG A 10 -34.95 -66.84 14.70
CA ARG A 10 -35.56 -66.88 13.33
C ARG A 10 -35.83 -65.39 12.95
N GLY A 11 -36.14 -64.94 11.74
CA GLY A 11 -36.18 -65.53 10.38
C GLY A 11 -35.53 -64.54 9.38
N GLN A 12 -35.20 -64.87 8.13
CA GLN A 12 -36.11 -65.20 7.00
C GLN A 12 -37.06 -64.03 6.63
N ASN A 13 -37.08 -63.52 5.39
CA ASN A 13 -36.67 -64.12 4.10
C ASN A 13 -35.77 -63.25 3.18
N ASP A 14 -34.88 -63.95 2.45
CA ASP A 14 -34.26 -63.63 1.14
C ASP A 14 -35.31 -63.60 -0.01
N PRO A 15 -34.99 -63.43 -1.33
CA PRO A 15 -33.70 -63.28 -2.04
C PRO A 15 -33.66 -62.04 -2.99
N ALA A 16 -32.74 -61.81 -3.95
CA ALA A 16 -31.68 -62.65 -4.55
C ALA A 16 -30.50 -61.83 -5.15
N ARG A 17 -29.33 -62.49 -5.26
CA ARG A 17 -28.29 -62.52 -6.34
C ARG A 17 -28.13 -61.30 -7.30
N SER A 18 -26.91 -60.92 -7.72
CA SER A 18 -25.73 -61.78 -8.03
C SER A 18 -24.34 -61.08 -7.97
N HIS A 19 -23.30 -61.91 -7.95
CA HIS A 19 -21.85 -61.75 -8.27
C HIS A 19 -21.32 -60.41 -8.84
N GLY A 20 -20.09 -59.96 -8.50
CA GLY A 20 -19.06 -60.63 -7.67
C GLY A 20 -17.70 -59.90 -7.58
N SER A 21 -16.67 -60.61 -7.09
CA SER A 21 -15.26 -60.18 -6.90
C SER A 21 -14.57 -59.72 -8.20
N GLY A 22 -13.54 -58.85 -8.22
CA GLY A 22 -12.86 -58.11 -7.14
C GLY A 22 -11.40 -57.71 -7.49
N ASN A 23 -10.66 -57.18 -6.50
CA ASN A 23 -9.22 -56.84 -6.47
C ASN A 23 -8.61 -55.73 -7.37
N VAL A 24 -8.16 -54.67 -6.68
CA VAL A 24 -6.78 -54.11 -6.68
C VAL A 24 -6.01 -53.95 -8.01
N ARG A 25 -5.61 -52.70 -8.31
CA ARG A 25 -4.28 -52.41 -8.91
C ARG A 25 -3.74 -51.03 -8.51
N THR A 26 -2.42 -50.92 -8.40
CA THR A 26 -1.67 -49.73 -8.00
C THR A 26 -0.89 -49.11 -9.16
N GLY A 27 -0.61 -47.80 -9.06
CA GLY A 27 0.49 -47.14 -9.78
C GLY A 27 0.19 -46.62 -11.20
N GLY A 28 0.50 -45.35 -11.45
CA GLY A 28 0.45 -44.74 -12.79
C GLY A 28 0.59 -43.21 -12.75
N ALA A 29 1.80 -42.70 -13.02
CA ALA A 29 2.06 -41.26 -13.02
C ALA A 29 1.47 -40.55 -14.27
N ARG A 30 0.98 -39.31 -14.12
CA ARG A 30 0.56 -38.46 -15.24
C ARG A 30 1.63 -37.40 -15.55
N LYS A 31 1.99 -37.29 -16.84
CA LYS A 31 2.77 -36.17 -17.40
C LYS A 31 1.88 -34.93 -17.63
N PRO A 32 2.44 -33.71 -17.67
CA PRO A 32 1.69 -32.48 -17.91
C PRO A 32 1.21 -32.35 -19.37
N GLN A 33 0.19 -31.52 -19.59
CA GLN A 33 -0.29 -31.12 -20.93
C GLN A 33 0.58 -30.00 -21.53
N PRO A 34 0.69 -29.91 -22.87
CA PRO A 34 1.38 -28.81 -23.55
C PRO A 34 0.52 -27.53 -23.65
N ALA A 35 1.18 -26.41 -23.92
CA ALA A 35 0.55 -25.13 -24.24
C ALA A 35 -0.04 -25.11 -25.67
N PRO A 36 -1.03 -24.24 -25.97
CA PRO A 36 -1.58 -24.09 -27.32
C PRO A 36 -0.62 -23.35 -28.24
N ASP A 37 -0.52 -23.81 -29.49
CA ASP A 37 0.38 -23.26 -30.52
C ASP A 37 -0.38 -22.48 -31.62
N ALA A 38 0.34 -21.69 -32.41
CA ALA A 38 -0.25 -20.67 -33.29
C ALA A 38 -0.92 -21.24 -34.56
N GLY A 39 -2.23 -21.08 -34.66
CA GLY A 39 -3.01 -21.50 -35.84
C GLY A 39 -2.85 -20.58 -37.05
N ARG A 40 -2.12 -21.04 -38.08
CA ARG A 40 -2.11 -20.44 -39.43
C ARG A 40 -2.54 -21.50 -40.44
N SER A 41 -3.60 -21.24 -41.22
CA SER A 41 -4.01 -22.08 -42.35
C SER A 41 -4.18 -21.25 -43.62
N ALA A 42 -4.28 -21.91 -44.78
CA ALA A 42 -4.21 -21.24 -46.09
C ALA A 42 -5.04 -21.98 -47.16
N GLY A 43 -5.39 -21.26 -48.23
CA GLY A 43 -6.03 -21.78 -49.44
C GLY A 43 -7.45 -21.23 -49.65
N GLY A 44 -7.79 -20.67 -50.81
CA GLY A 44 -6.94 -20.35 -51.98
C GLY A 44 -7.77 -19.93 -53.22
N ALA A 45 -7.05 -19.63 -54.32
CA ALA A 45 -7.58 -19.32 -55.67
C ALA A 45 -8.40 -18.00 -55.80
N ALA A 46 -8.31 -17.22 -56.90
CA ALA A 46 -7.39 -17.22 -58.05
C ALA A 46 -7.47 -15.87 -58.82
N ARG A 47 -6.73 -15.76 -59.95
CA ARG A 47 -6.81 -14.75 -61.02
C ARG A 47 -6.01 -13.43 -60.87
N SER A 48 -4.72 -13.56 -61.13
CA SER A 48 -3.99 -12.81 -62.18
C SER A 48 -4.56 -11.48 -62.74
N SER A 49 -3.75 -10.42 -62.63
CA SER A 49 -3.34 -9.62 -63.80
C SER A 49 -1.95 -9.01 -63.56
N LEU A 50 -1.21 -8.80 -64.65
CA LEU A 50 0.05 -8.05 -64.70
C LEU A 50 -0.25 -6.66 -65.27
N VAL A 51 0.55 -5.65 -64.91
CA VAL A 51 1.32 -4.80 -65.84
C VAL A 51 2.14 -3.78 -65.06
N SER A 52 3.33 -3.46 -65.59
CA SER A 52 4.30 -2.53 -65.02
C SER A 52 3.92 -1.06 -65.18
N SER A 53 4.50 -0.20 -64.35
CA SER A 53 5.03 1.11 -64.77
C SER A 53 6.14 1.56 -63.81
N ALA A 54 7.15 2.24 -64.36
CA ALA A 54 8.31 2.77 -63.64
C ALA A 54 8.71 4.13 -64.26
N LEU A 55 9.72 4.79 -63.69
CA LEU A 55 10.22 6.15 -64.03
C LEU A 55 9.32 7.29 -63.50
N GLY A 56 9.86 8.43 -63.02
CA GLY A 56 11.26 8.75 -62.70
C GLY A 56 11.57 10.26 -62.65
N PHE A 57 12.78 10.61 -62.14
CA PHE A 57 13.48 11.93 -62.24
C PHE A 57 12.89 13.09 -61.40
N ILE A 58 13.64 13.80 -60.50
CA ILE A 58 14.75 14.79 -60.66
C ILE A 58 14.21 16.19 -61.11
N ALA A 59 14.57 17.37 -60.57
CA ALA A 59 15.63 17.86 -59.64
C ALA A 59 15.10 18.94 -58.62
N ALA A 60 15.79 19.30 -57.51
CA ALA A 60 16.68 20.49 -57.27
C ALA A 60 16.05 21.90 -57.45
N ALA A 61 16.46 23.02 -56.82
CA ALA A 61 17.52 23.39 -55.85
C ALA A 61 17.06 24.64 -55.02
N ALA A 62 17.35 24.81 -53.72
CA ALA A 62 18.55 25.35 -53.05
C ALA A 62 18.72 26.90 -52.97
N PHE A 63 18.76 27.41 -51.73
CA PHE A 63 19.47 28.61 -51.20
C PHE A 63 19.67 28.31 -49.68
N ALA A 64 20.82 28.38 -48.99
CA ALA A 64 22.02 29.23 -49.05
C ALA A 64 21.74 30.71 -48.69
N GLY A 65 22.28 31.33 -47.62
CA GLY A 65 23.15 30.88 -46.50
C GLY A 65 22.90 31.82 -45.29
N THR A 66 23.80 32.12 -44.35
CA THR A 66 25.21 31.78 -44.08
C THR A 66 25.48 31.89 -42.56
N ALA A 67 26.52 31.23 -42.04
CA ALA A 67 26.91 31.33 -40.63
C ALA A 67 27.91 32.48 -40.36
N ALA A 68 27.96 32.96 -39.10
CA ALA A 68 29.05 33.78 -38.56
C ALA A 68 29.33 33.41 -37.10
N TRP A 69 30.59 33.48 -36.66
CA TRP A 69 31.05 33.14 -35.30
C TRP A 69 31.77 34.33 -34.65
N ALA A 70 31.39 34.66 -33.41
CA ALA A 70 32.24 35.24 -32.36
C ALA A 70 31.50 35.04 -31.02
N SER A 71 32.01 34.39 -29.98
CA SER A 71 33.29 34.52 -29.25
C SER A 71 33.35 35.68 -28.26
N GLY A 72 32.75 35.45 -27.09
CA GLY A 72 33.30 35.87 -25.78
C GLY A 72 33.03 37.29 -25.28
N CYS A 73 32.40 37.38 -24.10
CA CYS A 73 33.07 37.95 -22.93
C CYS A 73 32.40 37.54 -21.60
N GLN A 74 33.12 37.78 -20.49
CA GLN A 74 32.72 37.46 -19.10
C GLN A 74 31.49 38.26 -18.63
N GLY A 75 30.78 37.74 -17.62
CA GLY A 75 29.64 38.42 -16.98
C GLY A 75 29.24 37.79 -15.65
N GLU A 76 29.69 38.40 -14.56
CA GLU A 76 29.56 38.01 -13.14
C GLU A 76 28.22 37.36 -12.70
N ALA A 77 28.30 36.42 -11.75
CA ALA A 77 27.16 36.04 -10.92
C ALA A 77 27.03 37.01 -9.73
N PRO A 78 25.85 37.61 -9.46
CA PRO A 78 25.68 38.56 -8.35
C PRO A 78 25.85 37.89 -6.97
N PRO A 79 26.28 38.65 -5.95
CA PRO A 79 26.90 38.08 -4.75
C PRO A 79 25.91 37.44 -3.76
N GLY A 80 26.37 36.37 -3.11
CA GLY A 80 25.73 35.84 -1.91
C GLY A 80 26.07 36.67 -0.67
N PRO A 81 25.15 36.81 0.32
CA PRO A 81 25.43 37.54 1.54
C PRO A 81 26.37 36.74 2.45
N SER A 82 27.58 37.27 2.66
CA SER A 82 28.49 36.80 3.72
C SER A 82 28.45 37.77 4.89
N THR A 83 28.03 37.30 6.06
CA THR A 83 28.27 37.94 7.35
C THR A 83 28.87 36.92 8.30
N GLU A 84 30.14 37.11 8.66
CA GLU A 84 30.77 36.38 9.75
C GLU A 84 30.19 36.84 11.11
N GLY A 85 30.50 36.09 12.19
CA GLY A 85 30.42 36.64 13.54
C GLY A 85 29.30 36.13 14.45
N LYS A 86 29.05 34.81 14.52
CA LYS A 86 28.77 34.10 15.78
C LYS A 86 28.81 32.58 15.64
N SER A 87 29.64 31.93 16.45
CA SER A 87 29.64 30.47 16.62
C SER A 87 28.31 30.00 17.22
N PRO A 88 27.66 28.95 16.69
CA PRO A 88 26.55 28.29 17.37
C PRO A 88 27.03 27.64 18.68
N PRO A 89 26.27 27.71 19.78
CA PRO A 89 26.62 27.01 21.01
C PRO A 89 26.51 25.49 20.84
N GLU A 90 27.43 24.75 21.46
CA GLU A 90 27.35 23.29 21.52
C GLU A 90 26.05 22.83 22.18
N ARG A 91 25.29 21.98 21.49
CA ARG A 91 24.04 21.44 22.02
C ARG A 91 24.32 20.21 22.88
N THR A 92 24.80 20.45 24.10
CA THR A 92 25.07 19.43 25.13
C THR A 92 23.78 18.77 25.63
N SER A 93 23.22 17.82 24.87
CA SER A 93 22.09 16.99 25.29
C SER A 93 22.53 15.65 25.92
N SER A 94 23.52 15.70 26.80
CA SER A 94 23.97 14.56 27.59
C SER A 94 23.21 14.50 28.92
N LEU A 95 22.06 13.80 28.92
CA LEU A 95 21.40 13.35 30.16
C LEU A 95 21.32 11.81 30.19
N PRO A 96 21.40 11.20 31.38
CA PRO A 96 22.01 9.87 31.51
C PRO A 96 21.01 8.72 31.36
N ARG A 97 21.50 7.62 30.78
CA ARG A 97 20.85 6.30 30.85
C ARG A 97 21.00 5.77 32.29
N PRO A 98 19.94 5.27 32.94
CA PRO A 98 20.05 4.72 34.29
C PRO A 98 20.90 3.44 34.29
N SER A 99 21.84 3.37 35.24
CA SER A 99 22.67 2.18 35.47
C SER A 99 21.85 1.04 36.08
N PRO A 100 22.09 -0.23 35.69
CA PRO A 100 21.46 -1.38 36.35
C PRO A 100 22.06 -1.62 37.73
N THR A 101 21.21 -1.69 38.75
CA THR A 101 21.61 -2.00 40.14
C THR A 101 21.98 -3.48 40.28
N SER A 102 23.27 -3.80 40.10
CA SER A 102 23.80 -5.15 40.35
C SER A 102 24.26 -5.29 41.81
N SER A 103 23.37 -5.79 42.66
CA SER A 103 23.67 -6.12 44.07
C SER A 103 23.94 -7.61 44.24
N ALA A 104 25.11 -8.07 43.80
CA ALA A 104 25.61 -9.42 44.05
C ALA A 104 27.03 -9.37 44.62
N ARG A 105 27.20 -9.91 45.83
CA ARG A 105 28.43 -9.80 46.64
C ARG A 105 29.39 -10.94 46.33
N ALA A 106 30.62 -10.62 45.92
CA ALA A 106 31.66 -11.63 45.76
C ALA A 106 32.11 -12.22 47.11
N ILE A 107 32.22 -13.54 47.17
CA ILE A 107 32.99 -14.30 48.17
C ILE A 107 33.75 -15.36 47.37
N ALA A 108 35.03 -15.56 47.67
CA ALA A 108 35.89 -16.51 46.96
C ALA A 108 36.57 -17.45 47.96
N SER A 109 36.60 -18.75 47.66
CA SER A 109 37.55 -19.74 48.17
C SER A 109 37.48 -21.03 47.34
N ALA A 110 38.52 -21.86 47.50
CA ALA A 110 38.70 -23.19 46.93
C ALA A 110 37.51 -24.14 47.28
N ASP A 111 37.31 -25.29 46.62
CA ASP A 111 38.34 -26.22 46.12
C ASP A 111 37.89 -27.10 44.93
N ALA A 112 38.79 -27.93 44.40
CA ALA A 112 38.52 -28.90 43.33
C ALA A 112 38.73 -30.36 43.80
N PRO A 113 38.05 -31.36 43.20
CA PRO A 113 38.77 -32.16 42.20
C PRO A 113 37.94 -32.71 41.01
N LYS A 114 38.64 -32.82 39.87
CA LYS A 114 38.44 -33.70 38.69
C LYS A 114 37.29 -34.74 38.69
N GLU A 115 36.52 -34.74 37.59
CA GLU A 115 36.29 -35.97 36.81
C GLU A 115 36.05 -35.67 35.29
N ALA A 116 35.62 -36.67 34.51
CA ALA A 116 35.80 -36.78 33.05
C ALA A 116 34.68 -36.12 32.19
N PRO A 117 34.86 -35.93 30.86
CA PRO A 117 34.03 -35.01 30.08
C PRO A 117 32.69 -35.59 29.62
N SER A 118 31.61 -34.85 29.86
CA SER A 118 30.32 -35.03 29.17
C SER A 118 30.25 -34.14 27.93
N ALA A 119 29.55 -34.58 26.88
CA ALA A 119 29.47 -33.87 25.61
C ALA A 119 28.66 -32.56 25.74
N ALA A 120 29.23 -31.46 25.26
CA ALA A 120 28.53 -30.17 25.22
C ALA A 120 27.40 -30.21 24.17
N PRO A 121 26.17 -29.75 24.50
CA PRO A 121 25.14 -29.55 23.49
C PRO A 121 25.57 -28.45 22.52
N SER A 122 25.36 -28.65 21.22
CA SER A 122 25.66 -27.64 20.21
C SER A 122 24.85 -26.37 20.52
N ALA A 123 25.53 -25.25 20.74
CA ALA A 123 24.85 -23.96 20.86
C ALA A 123 24.05 -23.68 19.58
N ALA A 124 22.84 -23.16 19.75
CA ALA A 124 22.09 -22.59 18.62
C ALA A 124 22.88 -21.39 18.05
N PRO A 125 22.87 -21.16 16.72
CA PRO A 125 23.55 -20.02 16.14
C PRO A 125 22.95 -18.72 16.71
N GLU A 126 23.81 -17.93 17.36
CA GLU A 126 23.45 -16.64 17.95
C GLU A 126 22.88 -15.72 16.84
N PRO A 127 21.79 -14.97 17.09
CA PRO A 127 21.24 -14.05 16.09
C PRO A 127 22.34 -13.04 15.69
N PRO A 128 22.49 -12.74 14.38
CA PRO A 128 23.58 -11.89 13.92
C PRO A 128 23.54 -10.54 14.63
N ALA A 129 24.64 -10.20 15.30
CA ALA A 129 24.79 -8.95 16.02
C ALA A 129 24.42 -7.75 15.13
N PRO A 130 23.86 -6.65 15.69
CA PRO A 130 23.46 -5.49 14.90
C PRO A 130 24.66 -4.97 14.12
N ASP A 131 24.61 -5.17 12.80
CA ASP A 131 25.75 -4.98 11.92
C ASP A 131 26.33 -3.56 12.08
N LYS A 132 27.64 -3.46 12.31
CA LYS A 132 28.32 -2.16 12.23
C LYS A 132 28.04 -1.51 10.87
N PRO A 133 27.82 -0.18 10.80
CA PRO A 133 27.63 0.51 9.53
C PRO A 133 28.77 0.16 8.57
N TYR A 134 28.43 -0.37 7.40
CA TYR A 134 29.42 -0.81 6.43
C TYR A 134 30.08 0.43 5.80
N THR A 135 31.39 0.56 6.00
CA THR A 135 32.20 1.73 5.60
C THR A 135 32.94 1.54 4.27
N GLY A 136 32.81 0.37 3.64
CA GLY A 136 33.44 0.08 2.35
C GLY A 136 32.70 0.71 1.16
N PRO A 137 33.16 0.44 -0.08
CA PRO A 137 32.54 0.96 -1.29
C PRO A 137 31.09 0.49 -1.45
N LEU A 138 30.25 1.39 -1.94
CA LEU A 138 28.84 1.16 -2.23
C LEU A 138 28.56 1.25 -3.74
N LEU A 139 27.60 0.47 -4.20
CA LEU A 139 27.06 0.52 -5.56
C LEU A 139 25.66 1.13 -5.53
N GLY A 140 25.46 2.27 -6.20
CA GLY A 140 24.18 2.96 -6.33
C GLY A 140 23.46 2.58 -7.64
N SER A 141 22.18 2.22 -7.55
CA SER A 141 21.36 1.90 -8.73
C SER A 141 20.98 3.17 -9.51
N ILE A 142 21.17 3.13 -10.84
CA ILE A 142 20.87 4.23 -11.78
C ILE A 142 19.67 3.93 -12.70
N VAL A 143 18.95 2.84 -12.47
CA VAL A 143 17.74 2.45 -13.22
C VAL A 143 16.61 2.10 -12.24
N PRO A 144 15.32 2.14 -12.64
CA PRO A 144 14.19 1.88 -11.75
C PRO A 144 14.33 0.60 -10.91
N GLN A 145 14.82 -0.49 -11.52
CA GLN A 145 15.21 -1.73 -10.86
C GLN A 145 16.52 -2.25 -11.48
N ALA A 146 17.63 -2.21 -10.74
CA ALA A 146 18.86 -2.90 -11.12
C ALA A 146 18.78 -4.35 -10.63
N ALA A 147 18.61 -5.29 -11.56
CA ALA A 147 18.52 -6.71 -11.25
C ALA A 147 19.87 -7.29 -10.78
N VAL A 148 19.80 -8.15 -9.76
CA VAL A 148 20.92 -8.95 -9.25
C VAL A 148 20.79 -10.37 -9.83
N TYR A 149 21.88 -10.88 -10.40
CA TYR A 149 21.97 -12.18 -11.06
C TYR A 149 22.84 -13.16 -10.25
N PRO A 150 22.61 -14.48 -10.34
CA PRO A 150 23.43 -15.48 -9.65
C PRO A 150 24.85 -15.59 -10.23
N THR A 151 25.02 -15.28 -11.52
CA THR A 151 26.27 -15.33 -12.28
C THR A 151 26.51 -14.02 -13.03
N MET A 152 27.67 -13.89 -13.68
CA MET A 152 28.02 -12.74 -14.53
C MET A 152 27.34 -12.78 -15.91
N GLU A 153 26.07 -13.15 -15.96
CA GLU A 153 25.30 -13.38 -17.18
C GLU A 153 23.84 -12.90 -17.05
N PHE A 154 23.30 -12.30 -18.11
CA PHE A 154 21.89 -11.93 -18.17
C PHE A 154 21.01 -13.17 -18.34
N SER A 155 20.43 -13.63 -17.24
CA SER A 155 19.55 -14.80 -17.19
C SER A 155 18.10 -14.41 -16.82
N LYS A 156 17.15 -15.32 -17.04
CA LYS A 156 15.76 -15.14 -16.55
C LYS A 156 15.69 -15.27 -15.02
N GLN A 157 16.57 -16.08 -14.43
CA GLN A 157 16.74 -16.22 -12.99
C GLN A 157 17.42 -14.97 -12.42
N ARG A 158 16.79 -14.36 -11.41
CA ARG A 158 17.31 -13.21 -10.67
C ARG A 158 17.31 -13.57 -9.19
N LEU A 159 18.29 -13.06 -8.44
CA LEU A 159 18.30 -13.20 -6.98
C LEU A 159 17.51 -12.09 -6.31
N GLY A 160 17.52 -10.88 -6.88
CA GLY A 160 16.80 -9.73 -6.32
C GLY A 160 16.95 -8.48 -7.18
N TYR A 161 16.60 -7.33 -6.63
CA TYR A 161 16.80 -6.04 -7.29
C TYR A 161 17.02 -4.87 -6.33
N ILE A 162 17.69 -3.84 -6.86
CA ILE A 162 18.03 -2.59 -6.17
C ILE A 162 17.27 -1.45 -6.85
N ARG A 163 16.42 -0.74 -6.11
CA ARG A 163 15.59 0.35 -6.63
C ARG A 163 16.45 1.59 -6.96
N LEU A 164 16.06 2.38 -7.96
CA LEU A 164 16.74 3.65 -8.35
C LEU A 164 17.09 4.51 -7.12
N GLY A 165 18.36 4.90 -6.98
CA GLY A 165 18.86 5.68 -5.83
C GLY A 165 19.29 4.86 -4.61
N SER A 166 18.83 3.61 -4.49
CA SER A 166 19.25 2.70 -3.42
C SER A 166 20.69 2.23 -3.62
N LYS A 167 21.37 1.93 -2.50
CA LYS A 167 22.81 1.67 -2.43
C LYS A 167 23.07 0.36 -1.70
N VAL A 168 24.00 -0.46 -2.21
CA VAL A 168 24.36 -1.76 -1.62
C VAL A 168 25.87 -1.90 -1.39
N PRO A 169 26.32 -2.70 -0.41
CA PRO A 169 27.72 -3.11 -0.28
C PRO A 169 28.22 -3.88 -1.50
N VAL A 170 29.41 -3.55 -2.00
CA VAL A 170 29.97 -4.09 -3.25
C VAL A 170 31.47 -4.36 -3.11
N ASP A 171 32.02 -5.26 -3.92
CA ASP A 171 33.47 -5.36 -4.12
C ASP A 171 34.04 -4.09 -4.80
N PRO A 172 35.25 -3.62 -4.43
CA PRO A 172 35.79 -2.30 -4.84
C PRO A 172 36.07 -2.12 -6.34
N LYS A 173 36.04 -3.18 -7.15
CA LYS A 173 36.41 -3.13 -8.58
C LYS A 173 35.45 -3.99 -9.41
N PRO A 174 34.97 -3.51 -10.57
CA PRO A 174 34.17 -4.33 -11.47
C PRO A 174 35.01 -5.43 -12.11
N ILE A 175 34.46 -6.64 -12.15
CA ILE A 175 35.02 -7.80 -12.84
C ILE A 175 34.73 -7.65 -14.34
N LYS A 176 35.76 -7.78 -15.18
CA LYS A 176 35.60 -7.76 -16.65
C LYS A 176 35.25 -9.16 -17.16
N GLY A 177 34.38 -9.23 -18.18
CA GLY A 177 33.92 -10.49 -18.78
C GLY A 177 32.43 -10.72 -18.60
N GLY A 178 31.98 -11.95 -18.88
CA GLY A 178 30.55 -12.30 -18.91
C GLY A 178 29.76 -11.47 -19.93
N SER A 179 28.44 -11.38 -19.76
CA SER A 179 27.57 -10.72 -20.75
C SER A 179 27.43 -9.19 -20.60
N CYS A 180 28.27 -8.53 -19.81
CA CYS A 180 28.17 -7.08 -19.51
C CYS A 180 29.41 -6.32 -19.95
N ALA A 181 29.31 -5.56 -21.06
CA ALA A 181 30.40 -4.74 -21.59
C ALA A 181 30.89 -3.61 -20.65
N LYS A 182 30.12 -3.27 -19.61
CA LYS A 182 30.51 -2.31 -18.55
C LYS A 182 31.13 -2.99 -17.31
N GLY A 183 31.31 -4.31 -17.34
CA GLY A 183 31.79 -5.11 -16.20
C GLY A 183 30.71 -5.40 -15.16
N TRP A 184 30.99 -6.39 -14.33
CA TRP A 184 30.09 -6.87 -13.28
C TRP A 184 30.59 -6.49 -11.89
N TYR A 185 29.68 -5.99 -11.06
CA TYR A 185 29.92 -5.73 -9.66
C TYR A 185 29.37 -6.90 -8.84
N ARG A 186 30.24 -7.57 -8.08
CA ARG A 186 29.85 -8.57 -7.09
C ARG A 186 29.39 -7.87 -5.81
N LEU A 187 28.24 -8.29 -5.28
CA LEU A 187 27.70 -7.76 -4.02
C LEU A 187 28.19 -8.62 -2.85
N LEU A 188 28.37 -8.01 -1.67
CA LEU A 188 28.90 -8.74 -0.51
C LEU A 188 27.92 -9.78 0.02
N ASP A 189 26.62 -9.46 0.02
CA ASP A 189 25.55 -10.39 0.38
C ASP A 189 25.19 -11.38 -0.76
N GLY A 190 26.00 -11.43 -1.82
CA GLY A 190 25.89 -12.40 -2.92
C GLY A 190 25.32 -11.86 -4.23
N GLY A 191 25.64 -12.53 -5.34
CA GLY A 191 25.18 -12.17 -6.68
C GLY A 191 25.93 -11.02 -7.35
N TYR A 192 25.52 -10.70 -8.58
CA TYR A 192 26.21 -9.78 -9.48
C TYR A 192 25.26 -8.76 -10.13
N VAL A 193 25.72 -7.52 -10.26
CA VAL A 193 25.00 -6.41 -10.94
C VAL A 193 25.86 -5.87 -12.08
N CYS A 194 25.28 -5.77 -13.28
CA CYS A 194 26.00 -5.22 -14.45
C CYS A 194 26.13 -3.70 -14.35
N GLY A 195 27.34 -3.18 -14.58
CA GLY A 195 27.69 -1.75 -14.54
C GLY A 195 27.02 -0.86 -15.59
N ARG A 196 26.03 -1.37 -16.34
CA ARG A 196 25.09 -0.57 -17.14
C ARG A 196 23.91 -0.03 -16.32
N SER A 197 23.67 -0.61 -15.14
CA SER A 197 22.47 -0.39 -14.31
C SER A 197 22.78 0.19 -12.94
N ALA A 198 24.06 0.25 -12.55
CA ALA A 198 24.51 0.79 -11.28
C ALA A 198 25.94 1.34 -11.38
N THR A 199 26.31 2.24 -10.47
CA THR A 199 27.60 2.94 -10.44
C THR A 199 28.17 3.05 -9.03
N THR A 200 29.48 3.09 -8.88
CA THR A 200 30.16 3.40 -7.61
C THR A 200 30.31 4.91 -7.38
N ASP A 201 30.05 5.74 -8.40
CA ASP A 201 29.94 7.20 -8.24
C ASP A 201 28.62 7.56 -7.54
N LEU A 202 28.69 7.80 -6.23
CA LEU A 202 27.53 8.20 -5.42
C LEU A 202 27.12 9.66 -5.63
N SER A 203 27.90 10.47 -6.36
CA SER A 203 27.54 11.85 -6.72
C SER A 203 26.62 11.92 -7.95
N ASN A 204 26.63 10.85 -8.76
CA ASN A 204 25.83 10.68 -9.97
C ASN A 204 24.38 11.15 -9.78
N PRO A 205 23.82 12.00 -10.67
CA PRO A 205 22.46 12.54 -10.50
C PRO A 205 21.36 11.50 -10.31
N GLN A 206 21.46 10.32 -10.95
CA GLN A 206 20.45 9.26 -10.83
C GLN A 206 20.51 8.55 -9.47
N VAL A 207 21.68 8.50 -8.84
CA VAL A 207 21.85 8.00 -7.46
C VAL A 207 21.45 9.08 -6.45
N ARG A 208 21.89 10.33 -6.66
CA ARG A 208 21.71 11.45 -5.72
C ARG A 208 20.28 12.03 -5.70
N LEU A 209 19.59 12.03 -6.84
CA LEU A 209 18.20 12.51 -6.98
C LEU A 209 17.19 11.37 -7.13
N GLY A 210 17.64 10.12 -6.98
CA GLY A 210 16.82 8.91 -7.02
C GLY A 210 15.81 8.83 -5.87
N ILE A 211 15.16 7.68 -5.75
CA ILE A 211 14.12 7.45 -4.75
C ILE A 211 14.81 7.29 -3.38
N THR A 212 14.24 7.92 -2.37
CA THR A 212 14.74 7.83 -0.98
C THR A 212 14.69 6.37 -0.53
N ALA A 213 15.75 5.90 0.14
CA ALA A 213 15.78 4.54 0.66
C ALA A 213 14.61 4.33 1.65
N PRO A 214 13.94 3.16 1.63
CA PRO A 214 12.82 2.90 2.52
C PRO A 214 13.27 2.94 3.98
N ASN A 215 12.47 3.58 4.85
CA ASN A 215 12.76 3.66 6.27
C ASN A 215 12.41 2.31 6.93
N LEU A 216 13.42 1.48 7.19
CA LEU A 216 13.25 0.17 7.81
C LEU A 216 13.24 0.22 9.35
N ASP A 217 13.41 1.38 9.97
CA ASP A 217 13.28 1.55 11.42
C ASP A 217 11.83 1.89 11.82
N ASP A 218 11.16 2.74 11.04
CA ASP A 218 9.76 3.16 11.25
C ASP A 218 8.73 2.04 10.93
N VAL A 219 7.47 2.26 11.31
CA VAL A 219 6.32 1.36 11.10
C VAL A 219 6.04 1.11 9.62
N LEU A 220 6.40 2.08 8.76
CA LEU A 220 6.17 2.07 7.32
C LEU A 220 7.44 2.47 6.56
N PRO A 221 7.74 1.86 5.40
CA PRO A 221 8.95 2.17 4.63
C PRO A 221 8.89 3.56 3.97
N TYR A 222 7.69 4.11 3.78
CA TYR A 222 7.43 5.42 3.18
C TYR A 222 6.31 6.15 3.91
N LYS A 223 6.09 7.43 3.62
CA LYS A 223 4.88 8.15 3.99
C LYS A 223 3.81 7.89 2.94
N TYR A 224 2.55 7.71 3.32
CA TYR A 224 1.47 7.41 2.37
C TYR A 224 0.39 8.48 2.44
N ALA A 225 -0.01 9.01 1.28
CA ALA A 225 -1.04 10.02 1.15
C ALA A 225 -2.31 9.43 0.52
N PHE A 226 -3.45 9.62 1.16
CA PHE A 226 -4.76 9.18 0.67
C PHE A 226 -5.39 10.26 -0.22
N ASN A 227 -5.81 9.90 -1.44
CA ASN A 227 -6.52 10.77 -2.37
C ASN A 227 -7.99 10.96 -1.95
N THR A 228 -8.40 12.20 -1.67
CA THR A 228 -9.76 12.51 -1.18
C THR A 228 -10.80 12.69 -2.29
N THR A 229 -10.41 12.84 -3.55
CA THR A 229 -11.33 13.19 -4.66
C THR A 229 -11.08 12.38 -5.94
N HIS A 230 -12.13 12.19 -6.74
CA HIS A 230 -12.02 11.71 -8.11
C HIS A 230 -11.35 12.78 -9.01
N GLY A 231 -10.69 12.37 -10.09
CA GLY A 231 -10.09 13.28 -11.07
C GLY A 231 -8.76 13.92 -10.66
N THR A 232 -8.29 13.73 -9.42
CA THR A 232 -7.01 14.27 -8.93
C THR A 232 -5.87 13.87 -9.89
N PRO A 233 -5.22 14.82 -10.56
CA PRO A 233 -4.19 14.50 -11.55
C PRO A 233 -2.91 14.00 -10.87
N LEU A 234 -2.24 13.08 -11.54
CA LEU A 234 -0.93 12.55 -11.20
C LEU A 234 -0.03 12.81 -12.41
N TYR A 235 0.99 13.65 -12.25
CA TYR A 235 1.77 14.23 -13.34
C TYR A 235 3.13 13.52 -13.56
N ARG A 236 3.65 13.55 -14.80
CA ARG A 236 4.99 13.08 -15.17
C ARG A 236 6.09 14.07 -14.77
N SER A 237 5.75 15.35 -14.70
CA SER A 237 6.60 16.50 -14.37
C SER A 237 5.85 17.44 -13.41
N VAL A 238 6.50 18.51 -12.93
CA VAL A 238 5.80 19.53 -12.14
C VAL A 238 5.13 20.53 -13.10
N PRO A 239 3.80 20.74 -13.04
CA PRO A 239 3.09 21.56 -14.02
C PRO A 239 3.40 23.06 -13.88
N SER A 240 3.36 23.76 -15.02
CA SER A 240 3.28 25.23 -15.09
C SER A 240 1.93 25.76 -14.58
N LYS A 241 1.77 27.09 -14.53
CA LYS A 241 0.51 27.71 -14.11
C LYS A 241 -0.63 27.45 -15.10
N ASP A 242 -0.31 27.46 -16.38
CA ASP A 242 -1.31 27.33 -17.45
C ASP A 242 -1.72 25.85 -17.63
N GLU A 243 -0.79 24.92 -17.42
CA GLU A 243 -1.10 23.49 -17.29
C GLU A 243 -1.98 23.21 -16.06
N MET A 244 -1.69 23.79 -14.89
CA MET A 244 -2.62 23.67 -13.74
C MET A 244 -4.01 24.23 -14.08
N ALA A 245 -4.11 25.40 -14.72
CA ALA A 245 -5.41 25.96 -15.12
C ALA A 245 -6.18 25.05 -16.10
N ARG A 246 -5.45 24.33 -16.97
CA ARG A 246 -6.01 23.35 -17.93
C ARG A 246 -6.46 22.04 -17.27
N TYR A 247 -5.63 21.43 -16.44
CA TYR A 247 -5.89 20.09 -15.87
C TYR A 247 -6.68 20.12 -14.55
N GLU A 248 -6.70 21.27 -13.87
CA GLU A 248 -7.32 21.51 -12.57
C GLU A 248 -8.28 22.74 -12.59
N PRO A 249 -9.30 22.78 -13.48
CA PRO A 249 -10.17 23.96 -13.64
C PRO A 249 -10.93 24.35 -12.36
N TYR A 250 -11.09 23.41 -11.42
CA TYR A 250 -11.62 23.67 -10.07
C TYR A 250 -10.81 24.70 -9.26
N LEU A 251 -9.55 24.96 -9.61
CA LEU A 251 -8.74 25.98 -8.95
C LEU A 251 -9.27 27.39 -9.23
N GLU A 252 -9.72 27.65 -10.46
CA GLU A 252 -10.28 28.95 -10.82
C GLU A 252 -11.73 29.10 -10.37
N SER A 253 -12.55 28.04 -10.39
CA SER A 253 -13.90 28.12 -9.82
C SER A 253 -13.87 28.31 -8.30
N SER A 254 -12.94 27.67 -7.59
CA SER A 254 -12.72 27.90 -6.15
C SER A 254 -12.25 29.33 -5.85
N LYS A 255 -11.31 29.89 -6.64
CA LYS A 255 -10.88 31.29 -6.51
C LYS A 255 -12.03 32.28 -6.76
N ARG A 256 -12.87 32.01 -7.76
CA ARG A 256 -14.06 32.84 -8.05
C ARG A 256 -15.05 32.78 -6.89
N LYS A 257 -15.40 31.58 -6.40
CA LYS A 257 -16.30 31.40 -5.25
C LYS A 257 -15.77 32.11 -4.00
N LYS A 258 -14.47 31.99 -3.69
CA LYS A 258 -13.87 32.69 -2.53
C LYS A 258 -13.94 34.21 -2.67
N ARG A 259 -13.71 34.77 -3.86
CA ARG A 259 -13.86 36.22 -4.12
C ARG A 259 -15.31 36.68 -4.01
N GLU A 260 -16.26 35.82 -4.37
CA GLU A 260 -17.70 36.08 -4.23
C GLU A 260 -18.13 36.06 -2.77
N GLU A 261 -17.70 35.07 -1.98
CA GLU A 261 -17.89 35.01 -0.52
C GLU A 261 -17.24 36.20 0.19
N GLU A 262 -16.05 36.63 -0.25
CA GLU A 262 -15.37 37.84 0.26
C GLU A 262 -16.11 39.13 -0.12
N ARG A 263 -16.73 39.19 -1.31
CA ARG A 263 -17.56 40.33 -1.73
C ARG A 263 -18.87 40.39 -0.96
N GLN A 264 -19.59 39.29 -0.86
CA GLN A 264 -20.83 39.16 -0.09
C GLN A 264 -20.62 39.57 1.37
N ARG A 265 -19.54 39.10 2.01
CA ARG A 265 -19.21 39.50 3.38
C ARG A 265 -18.86 40.98 3.53
N ALA A 266 -18.33 41.62 2.49
CA ALA A 266 -18.08 43.07 2.48
C ALA A 266 -19.37 43.87 2.24
N GLU A 267 -20.28 43.36 1.40
CA GLU A 267 -21.62 43.89 1.18
C GLU A 267 -22.47 43.82 2.47
N GLU A 268 -22.46 42.67 3.17
CA GLU A 268 -23.09 42.47 4.50
C GLU A 268 -22.56 43.46 5.55
N LEU A 269 -21.23 43.61 5.66
CA LEU A 269 -20.59 44.52 6.62
C LEU A 269 -20.90 45.99 6.30
N TYR A 270 -21.01 46.35 5.02
CA TYR A 270 -21.39 47.69 4.59
C TYR A 270 -22.86 47.99 4.96
N GLU A 271 -23.77 47.05 4.69
CA GLU A 271 -25.17 47.16 5.12
C GLU A 271 -25.32 47.26 6.65
N GLU A 272 -24.55 46.50 7.42
CA GLU A 272 -24.52 46.58 8.88
C GLU A 272 -24.06 47.97 9.35
N THR A 273 -22.98 48.49 8.73
CA THR A 273 -22.47 49.84 9.00
C THR A 273 -23.49 50.93 8.64
N GLU A 274 -24.18 50.84 7.50
CA GLU A 274 -25.23 51.81 7.15
C GLU A 274 -26.42 51.75 8.12
N LYS A 275 -26.79 50.57 8.63
CA LYS A 275 -27.84 50.42 9.65
C LYS A 275 -27.42 51.03 10.98
N GLU A 276 -26.17 50.88 11.41
CA GLU A 276 -25.63 51.57 12.59
C GLU A 276 -25.61 53.10 12.41
N VAL A 277 -25.13 53.60 11.27
CA VAL A 277 -25.08 55.04 10.96
C VAL A 277 -26.48 55.64 10.88
N ALA A 278 -27.44 54.95 10.26
CA ALA A 278 -28.84 55.37 10.20
C ALA A 278 -29.50 55.35 11.59
N ALA A 279 -29.22 54.36 12.43
CA ALA A 279 -29.69 54.32 13.81
C ALA A 279 -29.10 55.46 14.65
N ALA A 280 -27.82 55.77 14.49
CA ALA A 280 -27.17 56.91 15.15
C ALA A 280 -27.75 58.26 14.68
N ALA A 281 -28.02 58.42 13.38
CA ALA A 281 -28.67 59.59 12.82
C ALA A 281 -30.12 59.76 13.31
N ALA A 282 -30.89 58.66 13.39
CA ALA A 282 -32.23 58.66 13.95
C ALA A 282 -32.23 59.01 15.45
N ALA A 283 -31.28 58.48 16.23
CA ALA A 283 -31.11 58.82 17.64
C ALA A 283 -30.69 60.28 17.86
N ALA A 284 -29.97 60.90 16.92
CA ALA A 284 -29.70 62.34 16.92
C ALA A 284 -30.95 63.17 16.56
N ALA A 285 -31.71 62.74 15.55
CA ALA A 285 -32.94 63.40 15.09
C ALA A 285 -34.12 63.30 16.07
N ALA A 286 -34.13 62.30 16.95
CA ALA A 286 -35.15 62.11 17.99
C ALA A 286 -35.08 63.15 19.14
N ARG A 287 -34.18 64.13 19.08
CA ARG A 287 -34.13 65.27 20.02
C ARG A 287 -35.09 66.38 19.57
N PRO A 288 -35.99 66.88 20.43
CA PRO A 288 -36.98 67.87 20.04
C PRO A 288 -36.33 69.21 19.62
N SER A 289 -36.88 69.81 18.56
CA SER A 289 -36.30 70.96 17.87
C SER A 289 -37.12 72.25 18.09
N ALA A 290 -36.50 73.40 17.80
CA ALA A 290 -37.15 74.70 17.69
C ALA A 290 -36.95 75.27 16.26
N SER A 291 -38.04 75.77 15.68
CA SER A 291 -38.28 76.02 14.24
C SER A 291 -37.83 77.44 13.76
N PRO A 292 -38.09 77.85 12.50
CA PRO A 292 -37.73 77.28 11.18
C PRO A 292 -37.00 78.34 10.29
N PRO A 293 -36.87 78.22 8.93
CA PRO A 293 -37.97 78.56 8.00
C PRO A 293 -38.04 77.76 6.66
N GLU A 294 -39.13 78.05 5.93
CA GLU A 294 -39.45 78.03 4.47
C GLU A 294 -38.33 77.83 3.40
N ALA A 295 -38.55 77.34 2.17
CA ALA A 295 -39.79 77.01 1.40
C ALA A 295 -39.57 75.91 0.31
N THR A 296 -40.62 75.62 -0.47
CA THR A 296 -40.78 74.55 -1.50
C THR A 296 -40.73 75.10 -2.96
N PRO A 297 -41.11 74.38 -4.05
CA PRO A 297 -41.09 72.95 -4.40
C PRO A 297 -40.45 72.64 -5.80
N VAL A 298 -40.19 71.36 -6.12
CA VAL A 298 -40.29 70.85 -7.52
C VAL A 298 -40.93 69.44 -7.51
N ALA A 299 -41.57 69.03 -8.62
CA ALA A 299 -42.49 67.89 -8.67
C ALA A 299 -41.89 66.57 -9.20
N ALA A 300 -42.65 65.47 -9.01
CA ALA A 300 -42.27 64.09 -9.32
C ALA A 300 -42.51 63.67 -10.79
N VAL A 301 -41.83 62.57 -11.19
CA VAL A 301 -42.36 61.53 -12.09
C VAL A 301 -41.94 60.16 -11.51
N THR A 302 -42.76 59.13 -11.74
CA THR A 302 -42.65 57.76 -11.19
C THR A 302 -42.21 56.72 -12.25
N THR A 303 -42.25 55.44 -11.89
CA THR A 303 -41.92 54.21 -12.70
C THR A 303 -40.43 54.02 -12.98
N GLU A 304 -39.76 52.88 -12.71
CA GLU A 304 -40.09 51.44 -12.66
C GLU A 304 -40.14 50.68 -14.00
N ALA A 305 -39.69 49.41 -13.90
CA ALA A 305 -39.91 48.26 -14.77
C ALA A 305 -39.02 48.02 -16.02
N SER A 306 -38.65 46.73 -16.15
CA SER A 306 -38.32 45.96 -17.36
C SER A 306 -37.52 46.62 -18.49
N ALA A 307 -36.22 46.30 -18.57
CA ALA A 307 -35.41 46.40 -19.79
C ALA A 307 -34.60 45.11 -20.11
N ALA A 308 -34.85 44.03 -19.35
CA ALA A 308 -34.09 42.77 -19.46
C ALA A 308 -34.86 41.65 -20.20
N GLU A 309 -36.18 41.62 -20.09
CA GLU A 309 -37.01 40.50 -20.57
C GLU A 309 -37.30 40.58 -22.08
N ASP A 310 -37.44 41.79 -22.64
CA ASP A 310 -37.69 42.01 -24.07
C ASP A 310 -36.61 41.40 -24.98
N LYS A 311 -35.35 41.31 -24.51
CA LYS A 311 -34.26 40.72 -25.32
C LYS A 311 -34.44 39.22 -25.53
N ALA A 312 -34.98 38.50 -24.55
CA ALA A 312 -35.27 37.07 -24.71
C ALA A 312 -36.49 36.86 -25.62
N ALA A 313 -37.55 37.66 -25.42
CA ALA A 313 -38.75 37.62 -26.25
C ALA A 313 -38.48 37.95 -27.73
N ALA A 314 -37.67 38.99 -28.00
CA ALA A 314 -37.30 39.39 -29.36
C ALA A 314 -36.50 38.30 -30.11
N VAL A 315 -35.60 37.60 -29.42
CA VAL A 315 -34.84 36.48 -30.03
C VAL A 315 -35.74 35.28 -30.31
N ALA A 316 -36.67 34.95 -29.40
CA ALA A 316 -37.65 33.90 -29.62
C ALA A 316 -38.61 34.21 -30.79
N ALA A 317 -39.05 35.48 -30.92
CA ALA A 317 -39.84 35.96 -32.05
C ALA A 317 -39.07 35.88 -33.39
N ALA A 318 -37.79 36.27 -33.42
CA ALA A 318 -36.96 36.17 -34.62
C ALA A 318 -36.72 34.72 -35.08
N ALA A 319 -36.54 33.79 -34.14
CA ALA A 319 -36.39 32.36 -34.41
C ALA A 319 -37.69 31.73 -34.94
N SER A 320 -38.84 32.06 -34.34
CA SER A 320 -40.16 31.55 -34.76
C SER A 320 -40.66 32.13 -36.09
N LEU A 321 -40.12 33.28 -36.52
CA LEU A 321 -40.30 33.83 -37.86
C LEU A 321 -39.30 33.29 -38.91
N GLY A 322 -38.39 32.38 -38.51
CA GLY A 322 -37.42 31.75 -39.42
C GLY A 322 -36.30 32.66 -39.90
N ILE A 323 -36.10 33.83 -39.28
CA ILE A 323 -35.09 34.84 -39.67
C ILE A 323 -33.69 34.41 -39.22
N VAL A 324 -33.59 33.55 -38.20
CA VAL A 324 -32.36 32.94 -37.71
C VAL A 324 -32.54 31.42 -37.75
N ALA A 325 -31.66 30.72 -38.46
CA ALA A 325 -31.63 29.26 -38.42
C ALA A 325 -31.27 28.79 -36.99
N PRO A 326 -31.90 27.73 -36.47
CA PRO A 326 -31.48 27.17 -35.19
C PRO A 326 -29.99 26.78 -35.29
N ALA A 327 -29.21 27.19 -34.30
CA ALA A 327 -27.81 26.78 -34.21
C ALA A 327 -27.73 25.23 -34.25
N PRO A 328 -26.71 24.66 -34.92
CA PRO A 328 -26.50 23.21 -34.84
C PRO A 328 -26.37 22.83 -33.36
N VAL A 329 -27.02 21.73 -32.98
CA VAL A 329 -26.84 21.17 -31.65
C VAL A 329 -25.44 20.57 -31.60
N GLU A 330 -24.48 21.37 -31.15
CA GLU A 330 -23.20 20.86 -30.70
C GLU A 330 -23.49 19.88 -29.56
N GLU A 331 -23.21 18.59 -29.79
CA GLU A 331 -23.32 17.59 -28.74
C GLU A 331 -22.38 17.99 -27.61
N GLU A 332 -22.90 18.24 -26.38
CA GLU A 332 -22.06 18.60 -25.24
C GLU A 332 -20.94 17.54 -25.12
N PRO A 333 -19.65 17.92 -25.18
CA PRO A 333 -18.57 16.95 -25.17
C PRO A 333 -18.65 16.09 -23.92
N GLU A 334 -18.66 14.75 -24.09
CA GLU A 334 -18.93 13.80 -23.01
C GLU A 334 -18.11 14.13 -21.76
N LYS A 335 -18.80 14.50 -20.68
CA LYS A 335 -18.16 14.94 -19.44
C LYS A 335 -17.22 13.84 -18.94
N PRO A 336 -15.95 14.15 -18.64
CA PRO A 336 -14.95 13.15 -18.34
C PRO A 336 -15.36 12.36 -17.10
N TRP A 337 -14.88 11.11 -16.97
CA TRP A 337 -15.39 10.16 -15.96
C TRP A 337 -15.38 10.68 -14.51
N TRP A 338 -14.50 11.63 -14.20
CA TRP A 338 -14.36 12.23 -12.89
C TRP A 338 -15.33 13.39 -12.61
N GLU A 339 -16.01 13.90 -13.63
CA GLU A 339 -17.18 14.80 -13.54
C GLU A 339 -18.51 14.03 -13.76
N ASN A 340 -18.47 12.93 -14.52
CA ASN A 340 -19.62 12.04 -14.76
C ASN A 340 -19.92 11.12 -13.57
N VAL A 341 -20.50 11.72 -12.52
CA VAL A 341 -20.85 11.07 -11.25
C VAL A 341 -22.35 10.81 -11.11
N ASP A 342 -22.71 9.83 -10.26
CA ASP A 342 -24.09 9.64 -9.80
C ASP A 342 -24.52 10.68 -8.74
N ASP A 343 -25.79 10.61 -8.32
CA ASP A 343 -26.42 11.49 -7.33
C ASP A 343 -25.75 11.44 -5.93
N LYS A 344 -24.78 10.54 -5.74
CA LYS A 344 -23.99 10.35 -4.51
C LYS A 344 -22.53 10.76 -4.71
N GLY A 345 -22.20 11.40 -5.83
CA GLY A 345 -20.87 11.87 -6.18
C GLY A 345 -19.90 10.76 -6.59
N LYS A 346 -20.41 9.59 -7.01
CA LYS A 346 -19.60 8.42 -7.37
C LYS A 346 -19.51 8.26 -8.91
N PRO A 347 -18.30 8.20 -9.51
CA PRO A 347 -18.15 7.90 -10.93
C PRO A 347 -18.77 6.57 -11.34
N ARG A 348 -19.32 6.53 -12.56
CA ARG A 348 -19.96 5.32 -13.11
C ARG A 348 -18.98 4.53 -13.98
N ASN A 349 -18.91 3.21 -13.77
CA ASN A 349 -18.23 2.23 -14.63
C ASN A 349 -16.75 2.52 -14.99
N VAL A 350 -16.00 3.17 -14.09
CA VAL A 350 -14.57 3.44 -14.26
C VAL A 350 -13.75 2.15 -14.12
N THR A 351 -12.73 1.98 -14.97
CA THR A 351 -11.69 0.95 -14.88
C THR A 351 -10.29 1.58 -14.71
N LEU A 352 -9.27 0.78 -14.43
CA LEU A 352 -7.87 1.21 -14.44
C LEU A 352 -7.45 1.79 -15.80
N ALA A 353 -7.99 1.28 -16.90
CA ALA A 353 -7.70 1.78 -18.25
C ALA A 353 -8.31 3.17 -18.52
N ASP A 354 -9.38 3.54 -17.82
CA ASP A 354 -10.00 4.87 -17.95
C ASP A 354 -9.20 5.98 -17.25
N LEU A 355 -8.34 5.62 -16.30
CA LEU A 355 -7.53 6.57 -15.52
C LEU A 355 -6.45 7.25 -16.37
N ASP A 356 -5.97 6.54 -17.39
CA ASP A 356 -4.89 6.93 -18.28
C ASP A 356 -5.42 7.53 -19.60
N LYS A 357 -6.75 7.65 -19.78
CA LYS A 357 -7.37 8.28 -20.98
C LYS A 357 -7.02 9.76 -21.16
N ASP A 358 -6.89 10.49 -20.05
CA ASP A 358 -6.52 11.92 -20.01
C ASP A 358 -4.98 12.13 -20.11
N ALA A 359 -4.20 11.09 -20.42
CA ALA A 359 -2.73 11.14 -20.32
C ALA A 359 -2.05 11.74 -21.55
N ASP A 360 -1.08 12.65 -21.33
CA ASP A 360 -0.34 13.35 -22.38
C ASP A 360 1.15 13.54 -22.01
N ALA A 361 1.83 14.59 -22.49
CA ALA A 361 3.21 14.86 -22.10
C ALA A 361 3.38 15.14 -20.59
N THR A 362 2.36 15.72 -19.94
CA THR A 362 2.43 16.26 -18.58
C THR A 362 1.57 15.45 -17.59
N VAL A 363 0.33 15.09 -17.92
CA VAL A 363 -0.52 14.24 -17.06
C VAL A 363 -0.19 12.77 -17.28
N ALA A 364 0.23 12.07 -16.21
CA ALA A 364 0.46 10.63 -16.25
C ALA A 364 -0.85 9.84 -16.24
N LYS A 365 -1.76 10.18 -15.32
CA LYS A 365 -3.13 9.65 -15.17
C LYS A 365 -3.93 10.46 -14.16
N ARG A 366 -5.23 10.17 -14.00
CA ARG A 366 -6.08 10.72 -12.93
C ARG A 366 -6.47 9.66 -11.90
N MET A 367 -6.44 10.02 -10.63
CA MET A 367 -6.72 9.11 -9.51
C MET A 367 -8.20 9.12 -9.11
N VAL A 368 -8.71 7.95 -8.72
CA VAL A 368 -10.01 7.82 -8.04
C VAL A 368 -9.84 8.16 -6.56
N LYS A 369 -10.86 8.75 -5.93
CA LYS A 369 -10.95 8.86 -4.47
C LYS A 369 -10.74 7.49 -3.82
N GLY A 370 -9.89 7.40 -2.81
CA GLY A 370 -9.51 6.13 -2.17
C GLY A 370 -8.15 5.58 -2.59
N PHE A 371 -7.53 6.12 -3.64
CA PHE A 371 -6.16 5.77 -4.04
C PHE A 371 -5.14 6.24 -3.01
N PHE A 372 -4.01 5.51 -2.92
CA PHE A 372 -2.87 5.90 -2.09
C PHE A 372 -1.62 6.07 -2.94
N VAL A 373 -0.88 7.16 -2.70
CA VAL A 373 0.48 7.36 -3.22
C VAL A 373 1.51 7.23 -2.10
N ALA A 374 2.68 6.70 -2.41
CA ALA A 374 3.82 6.64 -1.51
C ALA A 374 4.72 7.85 -1.78
N VAL A 375 4.89 8.72 -0.78
CA VAL A 375 5.58 10.01 -0.90
C VAL A 375 7.07 9.81 -0.68
N ASP A 376 7.85 10.04 -1.74
CA ASP A 376 9.31 10.13 -1.72
C ASP A 376 9.76 11.49 -1.16
N LYS A 377 9.23 12.60 -1.70
CA LYS A 377 9.65 13.97 -1.37
C LYS A 377 8.46 14.93 -1.37
N THR A 378 8.46 15.89 -0.44
CA THR A 378 7.51 17.01 -0.40
C THR A 378 8.21 18.30 -0.79
N PHE A 379 7.62 19.12 -1.66
CA PHE A 379 8.21 20.37 -2.13
C PHE A 379 7.15 21.44 -2.43
N GLY A 380 7.56 22.71 -2.46
CA GLY A 380 6.70 23.84 -2.84
C GLY A 380 6.96 24.26 -4.30
N TRP A 381 5.89 24.54 -5.05
CA TRP A 381 5.95 25.07 -6.42
C TRP A 381 4.68 25.84 -6.76
N ASN A 382 4.82 27.00 -7.43
CA ASN A 382 3.73 27.92 -7.76
C ASN A 382 2.79 28.28 -6.58
N GLY A 383 3.33 28.32 -5.35
CA GLY A 383 2.57 28.61 -4.13
C GLY A 383 1.72 27.45 -3.60
N ARG A 384 1.79 26.26 -4.22
CA ARG A 384 1.20 25.01 -3.73
C ARG A 384 2.28 24.06 -3.21
N THR A 385 1.86 23.12 -2.36
CA THR A 385 2.70 22.01 -1.92
C THR A 385 2.38 20.76 -2.76
N TRP A 386 3.42 19.98 -3.03
CA TRP A 386 3.39 18.84 -3.93
C TRP A 386 4.08 17.64 -3.31
N TYR A 387 3.57 16.45 -3.63
CA TYR A 387 4.23 15.19 -3.32
C TYR A 387 4.85 14.63 -4.61
N LYS A 388 6.15 14.36 -4.59
CA LYS A 388 6.77 13.43 -5.54
C LYS A 388 6.61 12.02 -4.99
N THR A 389 6.11 11.10 -5.81
CA THR A 389 5.86 9.71 -5.41
C THR A 389 7.08 8.80 -5.64
N THR A 390 7.07 7.60 -5.07
CA THR A 390 8.14 6.60 -5.27
C THR A 390 8.13 5.95 -6.66
N ALA A 391 7.04 6.03 -7.41
CA ALA A 391 6.99 5.81 -8.86
C ALA A 391 7.61 6.96 -9.67
N GLY A 392 7.95 8.08 -9.03
CA GLY A 392 8.60 9.25 -9.64
C GLY A 392 7.65 10.33 -10.15
N LEU A 393 6.33 10.10 -10.02
CA LEU A 393 5.27 11.01 -10.46
C LEU A 393 5.04 12.15 -9.44
N VAL A 394 4.18 13.11 -9.77
CA VAL A 394 3.90 14.31 -8.95
C VAL A 394 2.40 14.47 -8.70
N ALA A 395 1.99 14.63 -7.43
CA ALA A 395 0.59 14.79 -7.01
C ALA A 395 0.39 16.10 -6.20
N PRO A 396 -0.75 16.81 -6.37
CA PRO A 396 -1.07 18.01 -5.59
C PRO A 396 -1.43 17.65 -4.15
N SER A 397 -0.69 18.16 -3.15
CA SER A 397 -0.90 17.72 -1.77
C SER A 397 -2.22 18.21 -1.18
N ASP A 398 -2.78 19.31 -1.68
CA ASP A 398 -4.06 19.88 -1.25
C ASP A 398 -5.27 18.97 -1.48
N ARG A 399 -5.13 17.92 -2.31
CA ARG A 399 -6.17 16.90 -2.55
C ARG A 399 -5.98 15.63 -1.72
N MET A 400 -5.04 15.63 -0.77
CA MET A 400 -4.59 14.43 -0.07
C MET A 400 -4.30 14.68 1.42
N TYR A 401 -4.32 13.64 2.23
CA TYR A 401 -3.79 13.70 3.60
C TYR A 401 -2.88 12.51 3.90
N ILE A 402 -1.84 12.73 4.71
CA ILE A 402 -0.94 11.67 5.17
C ILE A 402 -1.69 10.80 6.19
N ILE A 403 -1.70 9.49 5.98
CA ILE A 403 -2.36 8.54 6.88
C ILE A 403 -1.46 8.15 8.05
N LYS A 404 -2.08 7.88 9.21
CA LYS A 404 -1.42 7.24 10.35
C LYS A 404 -1.67 5.72 10.25
N PRO A 405 -0.63 4.86 10.27
CA PRO A 405 -0.82 3.41 10.26
C PRO A 405 -1.57 2.90 11.50
N PRO A 406 -2.23 1.73 11.40
CA PRO A 406 -2.68 0.98 12.57
C PRO A 406 -1.52 0.69 13.51
N SER A 407 -1.69 1.01 14.80
CA SER A 407 -0.74 0.69 15.87
C SER A 407 -1.06 -0.62 16.61
N SER A 408 -1.95 -1.44 16.03
CA SER A 408 -2.18 -2.82 16.45
C SER A 408 -0.93 -3.65 16.18
N GLN A 409 -0.59 -4.55 17.10
CA GLN A 409 0.50 -5.52 16.94
C GLN A 409 0.10 -6.85 17.57
N GLY A 410 0.72 -7.92 17.10
CA GLY A 410 0.74 -9.24 17.71
C GLY A 410 1.64 -9.31 18.94
N ILE A 411 2.01 -10.52 19.33
CA ILE A 411 2.84 -10.78 20.50
C ILE A 411 3.83 -11.92 20.20
N ASP A 412 5.04 -11.84 20.75
CA ASP A 412 5.93 -13.00 20.84
C ASP A 412 5.24 -14.10 21.65
N PHE A 413 5.35 -15.36 21.20
CA PHE A 413 4.52 -16.42 21.73
C PHE A 413 4.86 -16.69 23.21
N PRO A 414 3.96 -16.45 24.17
CA PRO A 414 4.33 -16.43 25.58
C PRO A 414 4.74 -17.82 26.09
N GLU A 415 5.79 -17.85 26.93
CA GLU A 415 6.29 -19.09 27.53
C GLU A 415 5.18 -19.81 28.32
N GLY A 416 5.10 -21.13 28.14
CA GLY A 416 4.07 -21.97 28.76
C GLY A 416 2.63 -21.80 28.22
N ALA A 417 2.39 -20.89 27.27
CA ALA A 417 1.09 -20.78 26.62
C ALA A 417 0.87 -21.93 25.62
N LYS A 418 -0.38 -22.40 25.48
CA LYS A 418 -0.81 -23.34 24.43
C LYS A 418 -1.38 -22.63 23.20
N SER A 419 -1.82 -21.38 23.37
CA SER A 419 -2.33 -20.50 22.32
C SER A 419 -2.26 -19.04 22.78
N VAL A 420 -2.39 -18.10 21.85
CA VAL A 420 -2.54 -16.67 22.13
C VAL A 420 -4.00 -16.26 21.93
N GLY A 421 -4.57 -15.56 22.91
CA GLY A 421 -5.89 -14.91 22.81
C GLY A 421 -5.76 -13.46 22.35
N PHE A 422 -6.77 -12.97 21.62
CA PHE A 422 -6.83 -11.61 21.08
C PHE A 422 -8.22 -10.98 21.25
N ILE A 423 -8.31 -9.75 21.76
CA ILE A 423 -9.59 -9.02 21.86
C ILE A 423 -10.02 -8.44 20.51
N LEU A 424 -11.27 -8.69 20.09
CA LEU A 424 -11.86 -8.18 18.85
C LEU A 424 -13.04 -7.22 19.08
N ALA A 425 -13.63 -7.25 20.27
CA ALA A 425 -14.60 -6.26 20.74
C ALA A 425 -13.97 -4.85 20.81
N LYS A 426 -14.79 -3.79 20.80
CA LYS A 426 -14.30 -2.41 20.97
C LYS A 426 -13.79 -2.16 22.39
N THR A 427 -14.42 -2.79 23.37
CA THR A 427 -14.07 -2.81 24.79
C THR A 427 -14.27 -4.23 25.29
N ALA A 428 -13.42 -4.69 26.20
CA ALA A 428 -13.57 -5.96 26.90
C ALA A 428 -13.09 -5.83 28.36
N SER A 429 -13.21 -6.91 29.13
CA SER A 429 -12.79 -6.94 30.54
C SER A 429 -11.90 -8.13 30.84
N LYS A 430 -10.95 -7.95 31.76
CA LYS A 430 -10.34 -9.06 32.50
C LYS A 430 -11.36 -9.57 33.51
N TYR A 431 -11.61 -10.88 33.55
CA TYR A 431 -12.49 -11.50 34.56
C TYR A 431 -11.69 -12.31 35.57
N GLN A 432 -12.18 -12.41 36.80
CA GLN A 432 -11.66 -13.31 37.84
C GLN A 432 -12.81 -14.16 38.39
N PHE A 433 -12.48 -15.37 38.85
CA PHE A 433 -13.41 -16.27 39.52
C PHE A 433 -13.00 -16.43 40.99
N ASP A 434 -13.96 -16.80 41.84
CA ASP A 434 -13.68 -17.27 43.20
C ASP A 434 -12.98 -18.65 43.19
N ALA A 435 -12.47 -19.07 44.36
CA ALA A 435 -11.73 -20.33 44.49
C ALA A 435 -12.58 -21.56 44.11
N GLU A 436 -13.90 -21.47 44.29
CA GLU A 436 -14.88 -22.50 43.97
C GLU A 436 -15.34 -22.48 42.50
N MET A 437 -14.91 -21.52 41.68
CA MET A 437 -15.37 -21.30 40.30
C MET A 437 -16.91 -21.12 40.17
N LYS A 438 -17.55 -20.54 41.18
CA LYS A 438 -19.00 -20.31 41.31
C LYS A 438 -19.42 -18.90 40.95
N SER A 439 -18.64 -17.88 41.26
CA SER A 439 -18.90 -16.47 40.92
C SER A 439 -17.80 -15.88 40.05
N VAL A 440 -18.13 -14.81 39.34
CA VAL A 440 -17.22 -14.12 38.40
C VAL A 440 -17.31 -12.61 38.59
N SER A 441 -16.16 -11.95 38.68
CA SER A 441 -16.00 -10.50 38.85
C SER A 441 -15.24 -9.88 37.68
N VAL A 442 -15.33 -8.56 37.53
CA VAL A 442 -14.50 -7.78 36.60
C VAL A 442 -13.27 -7.26 37.35
N ALA A 443 -12.09 -7.58 36.84
CA ALA A 443 -10.80 -7.23 37.43
C ALA A 443 -10.05 -6.11 36.69
N GLY A 444 -10.58 -5.62 35.56
CA GLY A 444 -10.02 -4.53 34.78
C GLY A 444 -10.58 -4.45 33.37
N SER A 445 -10.27 -3.38 32.64
CA SER A 445 -10.60 -3.21 31.21
C SER A 445 -9.53 -3.84 30.30
N LEU A 446 -9.90 -4.04 29.03
CA LEU A 446 -9.03 -4.46 27.94
C LEU A 446 -9.39 -3.67 26.67
N GLU A 447 -8.35 -3.18 26.00
CA GLU A 447 -8.46 -2.52 24.69
C GLU A 447 -8.63 -3.54 23.55
N ARG A 448 -9.19 -3.08 22.44
CA ARG A 448 -9.24 -3.87 21.20
C ARG A 448 -7.81 -4.21 20.75
N PHE A 449 -7.61 -5.44 20.32
CA PHE A 449 -6.31 -6.04 19.95
C PHE A 449 -5.34 -6.28 21.11
N ALA A 450 -5.75 -6.15 22.37
CA ALA A 450 -4.97 -6.71 23.48
C ALA A 450 -4.74 -8.23 23.26
N ALA A 451 -3.49 -8.68 23.43
CA ALA A 451 -3.02 -10.03 23.16
C ALA A 451 -2.35 -10.63 24.40
N PHE A 452 -2.53 -11.93 24.64
CA PHE A 452 -2.05 -12.60 25.86
C PHE A 452 -1.99 -14.13 25.70
N GLY A 453 -1.14 -14.79 26.48
CA GLY A 453 -1.04 -16.25 26.49
C GLY A 453 -2.25 -16.92 27.13
N LEU A 454 -2.64 -18.08 26.61
CA LEU A 454 -3.72 -18.93 27.12
C LEU A 454 -3.16 -20.29 27.57
N THR A 455 -3.63 -20.75 28.73
CA THR A 455 -3.27 -22.06 29.33
C THR A 455 -3.93 -23.25 28.64
N GLY A 456 -4.97 -22.99 27.85
CA GLY A 456 -5.90 -24.00 27.33
C GLY A 456 -7.06 -24.33 28.26
N ASP A 457 -7.04 -23.91 29.54
CA ASP A 457 -8.16 -24.17 30.46
C ASP A 457 -9.39 -23.35 30.06
N VAL A 458 -10.55 -24.00 30.04
CA VAL A 458 -11.85 -23.42 29.66
C VAL A 458 -12.86 -23.65 30.78
N HIS A 459 -13.60 -22.61 31.16
CA HIS A 459 -14.69 -22.67 32.12
C HIS A 459 -15.99 -22.11 31.51
N LYS A 460 -17.15 -22.64 31.90
CA LYS A 460 -18.46 -22.22 31.37
C LYS A 460 -19.38 -21.80 32.52
N HIS A 461 -19.57 -20.48 32.67
CA HIS A 461 -20.44 -19.89 33.69
C HIS A 461 -21.67 -19.26 33.03
N LYS A 462 -22.88 -19.69 33.43
CA LYS A 462 -24.17 -19.18 32.91
C LYS A 462 -24.20 -19.08 31.37
N SER A 463 -23.83 -20.18 30.71
CA SER A 463 -23.65 -20.33 29.26
C SER A 463 -22.54 -19.50 28.59
N VAL A 464 -21.91 -18.54 29.27
CA VAL A 464 -20.74 -17.82 28.77
C VAL A 464 -19.48 -18.67 28.92
N VAL A 465 -18.69 -18.75 27.87
CA VAL A 465 -17.39 -19.46 27.85
C VAL A 465 -16.27 -18.49 28.21
N TYR A 466 -15.40 -18.91 29.13
CA TYR A 466 -14.22 -18.19 29.59
C TYR A 466 -12.96 -19.04 29.34
N ARG A 467 -11.85 -18.39 29.00
CA ARG A 467 -10.53 -19.01 28.74
C ARG A 467 -9.49 -18.41 29.68
N LYS A 468 -8.72 -19.25 30.38
CA LYS A 468 -7.75 -18.80 31.39
C LYS A 468 -6.43 -18.40 30.75
N THR A 469 -5.98 -17.18 31.05
CA THR A 469 -4.71 -16.65 30.59
C THR A 469 -3.53 -17.20 31.40
N THR A 470 -2.31 -17.09 30.88
CA THR A 470 -1.08 -17.38 31.64
C THR A 470 -0.87 -16.40 32.80
N GLU A 471 -1.46 -15.19 32.72
CA GLU A 471 -1.58 -14.22 33.82
C GLU A 471 -2.64 -14.60 34.89
N GLY A 472 -3.31 -15.77 34.76
CA GLY A 472 -4.25 -16.30 35.75
C GLY A 472 -5.67 -15.71 35.74
N TRP A 473 -5.92 -14.61 35.01
CA TRP A 473 -7.26 -14.07 34.79
C TRP A 473 -7.97 -14.76 33.61
N TRP A 474 -9.24 -14.44 33.39
CA TRP A 474 -10.11 -15.13 32.43
C TRP A 474 -10.58 -14.19 31.31
N MET A 475 -10.30 -14.56 30.06
CA MET A 475 -10.86 -13.93 28.85
C MET A 475 -12.27 -14.47 28.59
N LYS A 476 -13.25 -13.59 28.42
CA LYS A 476 -14.58 -13.96 27.92
C LYS A 476 -14.52 -14.26 26.41
N GLY A 477 -14.84 -15.49 26.04
CA GLY A 477 -14.63 -16.01 24.68
C GLY A 477 -15.48 -15.36 23.58
N ALA A 478 -16.53 -14.62 23.94
CA ALA A 478 -17.34 -13.84 23.00
C ALA A 478 -16.68 -12.51 22.57
N ASP A 479 -15.66 -12.05 23.30
CA ASP A 479 -15.09 -10.71 23.14
C ASP A 479 -13.86 -10.71 22.22
N GLY A 480 -13.48 -11.87 21.66
CA GLY A 480 -12.24 -12.04 20.90
C GLY A 480 -12.10 -13.40 20.21
N THR A 481 -10.87 -13.68 19.75
CA THR A 481 -10.46 -14.93 19.08
C THR A 481 -9.19 -15.50 19.74
N TYR A 482 -8.70 -16.64 19.27
CA TYR A 482 -7.47 -17.27 19.75
C TYR A 482 -6.77 -18.05 18.62
N THR A 483 -5.45 -18.25 18.73
CA THR A 483 -4.68 -19.05 17.77
C THR A 483 -4.99 -20.54 17.93
N GLU A 484 -5.20 -21.24 16.81
CA GLU A 484 -5.49 -22.67 16.79
C GLU A 484 -4.70 -23.28 15.62
N LEU A 485 -3.48 -23.72 15.92
CA LEU A 485 -2.51 -24.22 14.95
C LEU A 485 -3.08 -25.39 14.13
N GLY A 486 -2.84 -25.36 12.82
CA GLY A 486 -3.11 -26.48 11.93
C GLY A 486 -2.16 -27.65 12.12
N THR A 487 -2.35 -28.70 11.32
CA THR A 487 -1.36 -29.78 11.22
C THR A 487 -0.10 -29.26 10.52
N PRO A 488 1.11 -29.48 11.06
CA PRO A 488 2.35 -29.06 10.41
C PRO A 488 2.48 -29.65 9.00
N PRO A 489 3.00 -28.90 8.01
CA PRO A 489 3.26 -29.42 6.67
C PRO A 489 4.16 -30.66 6.65
N GLN A 490 3.80 -31.66 5.83
CA GLN A 490 4.51 -32.95 5.77
C GLN A 490 5.96 -32.83 5.27
N ASP A 491 6.24 -31.86 4.39
CA ASP A 491 7.56 -31.62 3.78
C ASP A 491 8.43 -30.62 4.59
N LEU A 492 8.25 -30.56 5.90
CA LEU A 492 9.10 -29.78 6.82
C LEU A 492 10.45 -30.48 7.05
N ALA A 493 11.55 -29.78 6.78
CA ALA A 493 12.85 -30.20 7.29
C ALA A 493 12.93 -29.97 8.82
N PRO A 494 13.75 -30.73 9.57
CA PRO A 494 13.91 -30.55 11.01
C PRO A 494 14.33 -29.11 11.37
N GLY A 495 13.51 -28.43 12.18
CA GLY A 495 13.71 -27.02 12.56
C GLY A 495 13.38 -25.98 11.48
N GLU A 496 12.77 -26.37 10.34
CA GLU A 496 12.39 -25.42 9.29
C GLU A 496 11.32 -24.42 9.79
N LYS A 497 11.47 -23.16 9.37
CA LYS A 497 10.50 -22.09 9.64
C LYS A 497 9.23 -22.29 8.81
N TRP A 498 8.07 -22.20 9.45
CA TRP A 498 6.78 -22.14 8.76
C TRP A 498 5.80 -21.17 9.39
N ILE A 499 4.80 -20.78 8.61
CA ILE A 499 3.73 -19.85 8.98
C ILE A 499 2.40 -20.61 8.93
N ASP A 500 1.71 -20.64 10.05
CA ASP A 500 0.34 -21.11 10.18
C ASP A 500 -0.63 -19.94 9.94
N VAL A 501 -1.67 -20.13 9.11
CA VAL A 501 -2.72 -19.14 8.85
C VAL A 501 -4.08 -19.80 8.97
N ASN A 502 -4.73 -19.59 10.11
CA ASN A 502 -6.05 -20.12 10.42
C ASN A 502 -7.15 -19.14 9.97
N LEU A 503 -7.92 -19.54 8.95
CA LEU A 503 -8.95 -18.71 8.32
C LEU A 503 -10.28 -18.68 9.09
N SER A 504 -10.59 -19.60 10.01
CA SER A 504 -11.77 -19.46 10.89
C SER A 504 -11.50 -18.48 12.04
N ARG A 505 -10.33 -18.57 12.67
CA ARG A 505 -9.89 -17.72 13.80
C ARG A 505 -9.41 -16.35 13.37
N LYS A 506 -9.02 -16.19 12.09
CA LYS A 506 -8.42 -14.98 11.52
C LYS A 506 -7.11 -14.61 12.23
N THR A 507 -6.28 -15.62 12.49
CA THR A 507 -4.98 -15.53 13.18
C THR A 507 -3.86 -16.10 12.32
N LEU A 508 -2.63 -15.65 12.60
CA LEU A 508 -1.38 -16.20 12.06
C LEU A 508 -0.44 -16.57 13.22
N VAL A 509 0.31 -17.65 13.06
CA VAL A 509 1.41 -18.03 13.97
C VAL A 509 2.67 -18.31 13.16
N ALA A 510 3.80 -17.72 13.56
CA ALA A 510 5.12 -18.09 13.06
C ALA A 510 5.70 -19.19 13.94
N VAL A 511 6.28 -20.23 13.32
CA VAL A 511 6.73 -21.47 13.98
C VAL A 511 8.14 -21.84 13.51
N GLU A 512 8.98 -22.28 14.43
CA GLU A 512 10.35 -22.78 14.19
C GLU A 512 10.40 -24.26 14.53
N GLY A 513 10.26 -25.14 13.53
CA GLY A 513 10.02 -26.56 13.75
C GLY A 513 8.63 -26.80 14.35
N ASP A 514 8.59 -27.19 15.63
CA ASP A 514 7.37 -27.40 16.42
C ASP A 514 7.07 -26.22 17.38
N ARG A 515 8.06 -25.36 17.66
CA ARG A 515 7.95 -24.24 18.61
C ARG A 515 7.32 -23.01 17.96
N PRO A 516 6.11 -22.57 18.35
CA PRO A 516 5.59 -21.28 17.93
C PRO A 516 6.39 -20.14 18.57
N VAL A 517 6.64 -19.07 17.81
CA VAL A 517 7.52 -17.95 18.24
C VAL A 517 6.84 -16.60 18.21
N PHE A 518 5.83 -16.40 17.38
CA PHE A 518 5.09 -15.14 17.27
C PHE A 518 3.66 -15.40 16.80
N ALA A 519 2.70 -14.63 17.31
CA ALA A 519 1.29 -14.71 16.91
C ALA A 519 0.72 -13.32 16.58
N ALA A 520 -0.13 -13.25 15.55
CA ALA A 520 -0.80 -12.02 15.12
C ALA A 520 -2.25 -12.26 14.66
N LEU A 521 -3.03 -11.18 14.56
CA LEU A 521 -4.31 -11.16 13.85
C LEU A 521 -4.10 -10.88 12.37
N VAL A 522 -4.94 -11.46 11.52
CA VAL A 522 -4.93 -11.23 10.08
C VAL A 522 -6.30 -10.78 9.55
N SER A 523 -6.29 -10.21 8.36
CA SER A 523 -7.46 -9.88 7.55
C SER A 523 -7.34 -10.57 6.19
N PRO A 524 -7.84 -11.81 6.05
CA PRO A 524 -7.79 -12.55 4.80
C PRO A 524 -8.87 -12.06 3.80
N GLY A 525 -8.94 -12.76 2.68
CA GLY A 525 -9.90 -12.56 1.60
C GLY A 525 -11.36 -12.59 2.05
N ARG A 526 -12.16 -11.70 1.45
CA ARG A 526 -13.61 -11.60 1.68
C ARG A 526 -14.36 -12.74 1.01
N ARG A 527 -15.14 -13.51 1.76
CA ARG A 527 -16.04 -14.53 1.22
C ARG A 527 -17.42 -13.96 0.93
N SER A 528 -18.05 -14.43 -0.15
CA SER A 528 -19.37 -13.96 -0.58
C SER A 528 -20.18 -15.06 -1.28
N LYS A 529 -21.50 -15.03 -1.10
CA LYS A 529 -22.43 -15.85 -1.92
C LYS A 529 -22.54 -15.33 -3.36
N GLU A 530 -22.23 -14.05 -3.58
CA GLU A 530 -22.12 -13.46 -4.91
C GLU A 530 -20.70 -13.65 -5.45
N LYS A 531 -20.51 -14.54 -6.42
CA LYS A 531 -19.18 -14.88 -6.99
C LYS A 531 -18.35 -13.68 -7.48
N LYS A 532 -18.98 -12.56 -7.84
CA LYS A 532 -18.28 -11.31 -8.25
C LYS A 532 -17.68 -10.52 -7.07
N LYS A 533 -18.11 -10.81 -5.84
CA LYS A 533 -17.65 -10.23 -4.56
C LYS A 533 -16.89 -11.24 -3.72
N ASP A 534 -16.62 -12.42 -4.26
CA ASP A 534 -15.99 -13.54 -3.58
C ASP A 534 -14.50 -13.56 -3.92
N HIS A 535 -13.68 -13.32 -2.92
CA HIS A 535 -12.23 -13.17 -3.02
C HIS A 535 -11.54 -14.02 -1.95
N PRO A 536 -11.80 -15.33 -1.88
CA PRO A 536 -11.24 -16.19 -0.83
C PRO A 536 -9.71 -16.22 -0.89
N THR A 537 -9.06 -16.23 0.27
CA THR A 537 -7.66 -16.64 0.37
C THR A 537 -7.56 -18.13 0.03
N LEU A 538 -6.54 -18.52 -0.75
CA LEU A 538 -6.29 -19.93 -1.06
C LEU A 538 -5.92 -20.72 0.20
N THR A 539 -6.51 -21.90 0.37
CA THR A 539 -6.09 -22.90 1.35
C THR A 539 -5.11 -23.89 0.71
N GLY A 540 -4.21 -24.46 1.52
CA GLY A 540 -3.15 -25.36 1.07
C GLY A 540 -1.81 -25.08 1.73
N VAL A 541 -0.76 -25.75 1.24
CA VAL A 541 0.63 -25.54 1.65
C VAL A 541 1.41 -24.89 0.51
N PHE A 542 2.04 -23.76 0.80
CA PHE A 542 2.79 -22.93 -0.16
C PHE A 542 4.20 -22.63 0.37
N ARG A 543 5.09 -22.08 -0.46
CA ARG A 543 6.34 -21.44 -0.01
C ARG A 543 6.40 -20.01 -0.51
N ILE A 544 7.00 -19.12 0.28
CA ILE A 544 7.30 -17.75 -0.16
C ILE A 544 8.22 -17.81 -1.39
N ARG A 545 7.76 -17.25 -2.51
CA ARG A 545 8.45 -17.26 -3.81
C ARG A 545 9.32 -16.02 -4.03
N GLU A 546 8.87 -14.89 -3.51
CA GLU A 546 9.52 -13.59 -3.63
C GLU A 546 9.07 -12.64 -2.53
N LYS A 547 9.95 -11.71 -2.13
CA LYS A 547 9.71 -10.71 -1.08
C LYS A 547 10.14 -9.33 -1.53
N HIS A 548 9.32 -8.32 -1.24
CA HIS A 548 9.51 -6.92 -1.62
C HIS A 548 9.28 -6.01 -0.40
N ILE A 549 10.20 -5.07 -0.13
CA ILE A 549 10.00 -4.04 0.93
C ILE A 549 8.70 -3.28 0.67
N ALA A 550 8.44 -2.96 -0.60
CA ALA A 550 7.18 -2.42 -1.05
C ALA A 550 6.92 -2.75 -2.53
N THR A 551 5.66 -2.91 -2.92
CA THR A 551 5.24 -2.93 -4.34
C THR A 551 3.82 -2.39 -4.49
N THR A 552 3.52 -1.71 -5.59
CA THR A 552 2.16 -1.25 -5.90
C THR A 552 1.21 -2.45 -6.05
N MET A 553 -0.02 -2.29 -5.54
CA MET A 553 -1.14 -3.20 -5.82
C MET A 553 -2.33 -2.39 -6.30
N ASP A 554 -2.79 -2.67 -7.51
CA ASP A 554 -4.02 -2.17 -8.10
C ASP A 554 -4.93 -3.31 -8.56
N GLY A 555 -6.18 -2.96 -8.86
CA GLY A 555 -7.14 -3.85 -9.49
C GLY A 555 -8.41 -3.12 -9.89
N ASP A 556 -9.08 -3.62 -10.92
CA ASP A 556 -10.43 -3.19 -11.28
C ASP A 556 -11.47 -3.66 -10.25
N GLY A 557 -12.55 -2.88 -10.11
CA GLY A 557 -13.71 -3.30 -9.34
C GLY A 557 -14.40 -4.50 -10.01
N THR A 558 -14.53 -5.62 -9.29
CA THR A 558 -15.05 -6.88 -9.85
C THR A 558 -16.58 -6.92 -9.97
N VAL A 559 -17.27 -5.87 -9.53
CA VAL A 559 -18.72 -5.69 -9.56
C VAL A 559 -19.05 -4.41 -10.33
N ALA A 560 -20.18 -4.40 -11.04
CA ALA A 560 -20.70 -3.17 -11.63
C ALA A 560 -20.92 -2.11 -10.53
N GLY A 561 -20.22 -0.98 -10.65
CA GLY A 561 -20.23 0.10 -9.67
C GLY A 561 -19.20 -0.04 -8.54
N ASP A 562 -18.42 -1.13 -8.44
CA ASP A 562 -17.17 -1.05 -7.68
C ASP A 562 -16.14 -0.29 -8.52
N LEU A 563 -15.46 0.67 -7.89
CA LEU A 563 -14.42 1.47 -8.54
C LEU A 563 -13.09 0.70 -8.49
N PRO A 564 -12.13 0.97 -9.41
CA PRO A 564 -10.80 0.41 -9.28
C PRO A 564 -10.14 0.92 -7.99
N TYR A 565 -9.09 0.24 -7.56
CA TYR A 565 -8.19 0.69 -6.51
C TYR A 565 -6.75 0.71 -7.01
N SER A 566 -5.93 1.60 -6.46
CA SER A 566 -4.47 1.53 -6.56
C SER A 566 -3.86 2.00 -5.25
N ILE A 567 -2.94 1.20 -4.73
CA ILE A 567 -2.21 1.42 -3.49
C ILE A 567 -0.73 1.33 -3.87
N GLU A 568 -0.09 2.47 -4.11
CA GLU A 568 1.33 2.55 -4.43
C GLU A 568 2.16 2.00 -3.26
N ASP A 569 3.15 1.15 -3.55
CA ASP A 569 4.10 0.63 -2.56
C ASP A 569 3.46 0.02 -1.28
N VAL A 570 2.50 -0.91 -1.43
CA VAL A 570 2.05 -1.78 -0.32
C VAL A 570 3.28 -2.42 0.36
N PRO A 571 3.44 -2.32 1.69
CA PRO A 571 4.69 -2.67 2.37
C PRO A 571 4.80 -4.14 2.80
N PHE A 572 6.04 -4.61 2.91
CA PHE A 572 6.44 -5.90 3.48
C PHE A 572 5.74 -7.09 2.84
N VAL A 573 5.78 -7.14 1.50
CA VAL A 573 5.01 -8.09 0.68
C VAL A 573 5.79 -9.38 0.46
N ALA A 574 5.20 -10.52 0.81
CA ALA A 574 5.73 -11.85 0.54
C ALA A 574 4.71 -12.69 -0.25
N TYR A 575 4.93 -12.83 -1.55
CA TYR A 575 4.06 -13.62 -2.44
C TYR A 575 4.36 -15.12 -2.30
N TYR A 576 3.32 -15.95 -2.34
CA TYR A 576 3.43 -17.41 -2.19
C TYR A 576 2.75 -18.21 -3.30
N ASP A 577 1.67 -17.70 -3.91
CA ASP A 577 1.06 -18.26 -5.12
C ASP A 577 0.50 -17.13 -5.98
N GLY A 578 0.75 -17.14 -7.29
CA GLY A 578 0.29 -16.07 -8.20
C GLY A 578 0.54 -14.66 -7.65
N SER A 579 -0.55 -13.92 -7.45
CA SER A 579 -0.62 -12.60 -6.81
C SER A 579 -1.03 -12.62 -5.32
N TYR A 580 -1.25 -13.79 -4.73
CA TYR A 580 -1.55 -13.95 -3.31
C TYR A 580 -0.29 -13.75 -2.45
N ALA A 581 -0.40 -12.89 -1.44
CA ALA A 581 0.70 -12.53 -0.55
C ALA A 581 0.29 -12.39 0.91
N LEU A 582 1.28 -12.51 1.80
CA LEU A 582 1.28 -11.87 3.12
C LEU A 582 1.77 -10.43 2.93
N HIS A 583 1.11 -9.42 3.50
CA HIS A 583 1.62 -8.03 3.47
C HIS A 583 1.04 -7.14 4.57
N GLY A 584 1.66 -5.97 4.78
CA GLY A 584 1.12 -4.94 5.67
C GLY A 584 -0.05 -4.21 5.03
N ALA A 585 -1.12 -3.99 5.79
CA ALA A 585 -2.25 -3.15 5.38
C ALA A 585 -2.32 -1.89 6.27
N PHE A 586 -1.82 -0.76 5.75
CA PHE A 586 -1.86 0.52 6.46
C PHE A 586 -3.21 1.25 6.34
N TRP A 587 -4.09 0.80 5.44
CA TRP A 587 -5.33 1.48 5.08
C TRP A 587 -6.57 1.04 5.90
N HIS A 588 -6.44 0.06 6.79
CA HIS A 588 -7.55 -0.39 7.64
C HIS A 588 -7.10 -1.00 8.98
N SER A 589 -8.00 -1.02 9.96
CA SER A 589 -7.81 -1.68 11.27
C SER A 589 -8.83 -2.81 11.49
N ASN A 590 -9.00 -3.66 10.47
CA ASN A 590 -10.00 -4.73 10.41
C ASN A 590 -9.48 -6.12 10.81
N PHE A 591 -8.23 -6.23 11.29
CA PHE A 591 -7.61 -7.49 11.71
C PHE A 591 -8.51 -8.30 12.64
N GLY A 592 -8.51 -9.63 12.47
CA GLY A 592 -9.52 -10.52 13.05
C GLY A 592 -10.84 -10.59 12.24
N ARG A 593 -10.91 -9.97 11.07
CA ARG A 593 -12.06 -10.02 10.13
C ARG A 593 -11.59 -10.00 8.68
N GLU A 594 -12.39 -10.55 7.77
CA GLU A 594 -12.12 -10.53 6.33
C GLU A 594 -12.16 -9.11 5.76
N MET A 595 -11.28 -8.79 4.81
CA MET A 595 -11.18 -7.45 4.23
C MET A 595 -10.50 -7.39 2.86
N SER A 596 -9.62 -8.34 2.51
CA SER A 596 -8.79 -8.25 1.30
C SER A 596 -9.48 -8.81 0.03
N HIS A 597 -8.82 -8.63 -1.12
CA HIS A 597 -9.16 -9.29 -2.38
C HIS A 597 -8.38 -10.62 -2.58
N GLY A 598 -8.03 -11.32 -1.49
CA GLY A 598 -7.42 -12.66 -1.51
C GLY A 598 -6.17 -12.77 -0.64
N CYS A 599 -5.35 -11.71 -0.58
CA CYS A 599 -4.15 -11.64 0.26
C CYS A 599 -4.43 -11.81 1.76
N VAL A 600 -3.41 -12.15 2.54
CA VAL A 600 -3.47 -12.21 3.99
C VAL A 600 -2.88 -10.91 4.54
N ASN A 601 -3.76 -9.95 4.85
CA ASN A 601 -3.34 -8.64 5.36
C ASN A 601 -2.97 -8.75 6.85
N LEU A 602 -1.78 -8.30 7.24
CA LEU A 602 -1.38 -8.10 8.63
C LEU A 602 -1.37 -6.60 8.99
N SER A 603 -1.21 -6.27 10.27
CA SER A 603 -0.82 -4.91 10.65
C SER A 603 0.57 -4.58 10.07
N PRO A 604 0.94 -3.29 9.89
CA PRO A 604 2.26 -2.94 9.39
C PRO A 604 3.42 -3.46 10.26
N LEU A 605 3.26 -3.46 11.59
CA LEU A 605 4.26 -3.99 12.53
C LEU A 605 4.41 -5.52 12.41
N ASP A 606 3.28 -6.23 12.32
CA ASP A 606 3.28 -7.69 12.23
C ASP A 606 3.80 -8.16 10.88
N ALA A 607 3.41 -7.47 9.80
CA ALA A 607 3.94 -7.69 8.46
C ALA A 607 5.46 -7.50 8.44
N LYS A 608 5.96 -6.39 8.98
CA LYS A 608 7.41 -6.12 9.10
C LYS A 608 8.12 -7.26 9.83
N LYS A 609 7.59 -7.70 10.97
CA LYS A 609 8.18 -8.77 11.77
C LYS A 609 8.21 -10.11 11.03
N VAL A 610 7.08 -10.56 10.47
CA VAL A 610 7.00 -11.81 9.69
C VAL A 610 7.85 -11.74 8.42
N PHE A 611 7.91 -10.57 7.76
CA PHE A 611 8.70 -10.35 6.55
C PHE A 611 10.22 -10.44 6.80
N PHE A 612 10.73 -9.92 7.91
CA PHE A 612 12.16 -10.01 8.24
C PHE A 612 12.56 -11.29 8.97
N TRP A 613 11.62 -11.98 9.64
CA TRP A 613 11.86 -13.30 10.24
C TRP A 613 11.86 -14.45 9.21
N SER A 614 11.02 -14.37 8.17
CA SER A 614 10.87 -15.42 7.15
C SER A 614 12.03 -15.48 6.14
N GLU A 615 12.15 -16.61 5.44
CA GLU A 615 13.02 -16.79 4.28
C GLU A 615 12.27 -16.51 2.95
N PRO A 616 12.97 -16.14 1.86
CA PRO A 616 14.41 -15.87 1.80
C PRO A 616 14.78 -14.56 2.50
N ARG A 617 15.83 -14.55 3.33
CA ARG A 617 16.37 -13.33 3.94
C ARG A 617 16.61 -12.25 2.89
N LEU A 618 16.09 -11.05 3.12
CA LEU A 618 16.34 -9.88 2.26
C LEU A 618 17.77 -9.33 2.53
N PRO A 619 18.62 -9.21 1.49
CA PRO A 619 19.97 -8.62 1.65
C PRO A 619 19.97 -7.10 1.86
N ARG A 620 21.10 -6.55 2.32
CA ARG A 620 21.18 -5.13 2.71
C ARG A 620 21.07 -4.19 1.51
N GLY A 621 20.10 -3.28 1.57
CA GLY A 621 19.86 -2.26 0.53
C GLY A 621 19.19 -2.79 -0.74
N TRP A 622 18.81 -4.07 -0.78
CA TRP A 622 17.95 -4.62 -1.83
C TRP A 622 16.50 -4.22 -1.55
N HIS A 623 15.72 -3.99 -2.60
CA HIS A 623 14.28 -3.68 -2.47
C HIS A 623 13.40 -4.94 -2.60
N GLY A 624 13.90 -5.98 -3.26
CA GLY A 624 13.27 -7.29 -3.26
C GLY A 624 14.23 -8.44 -3.58
N VAL A 625 13.80 -9.65 -3.22
CA VAL A 625 14.56 -10.91 -3.28
C VAL A 625 13.65 -12.05 -3.75
N TRP A 626 14.22 -12.98 -4.53
CA TRP A 626 13.56 -14.19 -5.01
C TRP A 626 14.09 -15.43 -4.29
N SER A 627 13.22 -16.41 -4.03
CA SER A 627 13.65 -17.72 -3.51
C SER A 627 14.42 -18.50 -4.57
N THR A 628 15.38 -19.32 -4.16
CA THR A 628 16.13 -20.24 -5.03
C THR A 628 16.00 -21.69 -4.52
N PRO A 629 16.49 -22.72 -5.25
CA PRO A 629 16.54 -24.08 -4.71
C PRO A 629 17.36 -24.19 -3.42
N GLU A 630 18.39 -23.35 -3.28
CA GLU A 630 19.31 -23.30 -2.14
C GLU A 630 18.76 -22.43 -1.00
N ASN A 631 18.12 -21.30 -1.32
CA ASN A 631 17.41 -20.44 -0.38
C ASN A 631 15.89 -20.51 -0.65
N ARG A 632 15.30 -21.64 -0.26
CA ARG A 632 13.85 -21.88 -0.31
C ARG A 632 13.15 -20.96 0.69
N GLY A 633 12.12 -20.24 0.23
CA GLY A 633 11.35 -19.39 1.12
C GLY A 633 10.51 -20.18 2.11
N THR A 634 10.17 -19.52 3.22
CA THR A 634 9.41 -20.10 4.34
C THR A 634 8.10 -20.75 3.88
N LEU A 635 7.80 -21.92 4.45
CA LEU A 635 6.53 -22.63 4.24
C LEU A 635 5.36 -21.85 4.84
N ILE A 636 4.21 -21.87 4.18
CA ILE A 636 2.94 -21.33 4.69
C ILE A 636 1.89 -22.44 4.61
N SER A 637 1.26 -22.74 5.74
CA SER A 637 0.07 -23.60 5.84
C SER A 637 -1.16 -22.72 6.02
N ILE A 638 -2.07 -22.71 5.04
CA ILE A 638 -3.31 -21.92 5.10
C ILE A 638 -4.49 -22.88 5.16
N HIS A 639 -5.27 -22.83 6.23
CA HIS A 639 -6.38 -23.76 6.49
C HIS A 639 -7.58 -23.04 7.10
N GLU A 640 -8.71 -23.74 7.23
CA GLU A 640 -9.88 -23.25 7.97
C GLU A 640 -9.68 -23.36 9.48
#